data_AF-U6G4M1-F1
#
_entry.id   AF-U6G4M1-F1
#
_cell.length_a   1.000
_cell.length_b   1.000
_cell.length_c   1.000
_cell.angle_alpha   90.00
_cell.angle_beta   90.00
_cell.angle_gamma   90.00
#
_symmetry.space_group_name_H-M   'P 1'
#
loop_
_entity.id
_entity.type
_entity.pdbx_description
1 polymer ?
#
loop_
_entity_poly.entity_id
_entity_poly.type
_entity_poly.pdbx_seq_one_letter_code
_entity_poly.pdbx_strand_id
1 'polypeptide(L)'
;MWRPSGLSTVFLAACLGVALLTTTTNAEFDFPAANLRSIQRHLVRMGEFFPVNRLVGMIAAVVVTFTEAGFGQHYILFFATAAPAVGLGLYIAQSVNMTEMPQLVALFHSFVGLAAVMVGFANFHSPAGVERASSLLRLLEVYVGVFVAGITFTGSVVAAAKLHGSMESRSLRVPGRHALNSATIVAIGVLGALFCVSSGHFTRMLCLYVNAGLSMWLGFHLVAAIGGADMPVVISLLNSYSGVALAASLWNVVLGGFEEAEAVGAAAPQGAVQQTNADEVADELLAARKVLIVPGYGMAVARCQSELADIAKNLMNCGITVDFGIHPVAGRMPGHMNVLLAEADVPYKIVKEMSEVNPEMSSYDVVLVVGANDTVNPAALEPGSKISGMPVIEAWKARRVFVLKRSMAAGYASIENPLFHMENTRMLFGNAKNTTSAVFARVNAKAEQMPPSAARDDLEAGLLEFEREERVDASSWPYPRLAVGVLKDSNGSVMVPIAPKFVPKLRKLAFRVLVESGAGADAGFTDEEYRRAGAEIVPNADAVINGAEVLLRVSAPTRDMVSRMPRDKVLISYLFPSVSAMQGLQGYRAVIEAFNALPKLSKASISAAGRVEAAKVFVIGAGVAGLQAISTAHGLGAQVFGHDVRPSTREEVESCGGKFIGLRMRAQRELIANTIKHCDVVICTAAIHGKPSPKLISRDMLRSMKPGSVVVDLATEFGDTRSGWGGNVEVSPKDDQVVVDGITVIGRTRIETRMPVQASELFSMNICNLLEDLGGGSNFRVNMDDEVIRGLVAVYQGPPEKAGGAFAQALASDAFFAMCLVVAAAVVGLLGIVLDPMELKHLTLLALSLIVGYYWAGFAVLAINNFLSLVLEYGSALISGFTLLALIGTFLASVNIAGKMGISNEKPVQTVAHHAYLGGFFVTHRMLKMFQI
;
A
#
# COMPACT_ATOMS: atom_id res chain seq x y z
N MET A 1 -33.31 -16.67 -41.41
CA MET A 1 -32.00 -16.23 -41.91
C MET A 1 -31.71 -14.85 -41.31
N TRP A 2 -31.30 -14.81 -40.04
CA TRP A 2 -30.94 -13.57 -39.33
C TRP A 2 -29.49 -13.72 -38.89
N ARG A 3 -28.59 -12.94 -39.49
CA ARG A 3 -27.21 -12.83 -39.03
C ARG A 3 -27.20 -12.03 -37.71
N PRO A 4 -26.45 -12.45 -36.68
CA PRO A 4 -26.39 -11.73 -35.42
C PRO A 4 -25.69 -10.39 -35.64
N SER A 5 -26.35 -9.29 -35.27
CA SER A 5 -25.80 -7.94 -35.28
C SER A 5 -24.66 -7.84 -34.26
N GLY A 6 -23.56 -7.17 -34.63
CA GLY A 6 -22.32 -7.02 -33.84
C GLY A 6 -22.45 -6.26 -32.50
N LEU A 7 -23.67 -6.10 -31.97
CA LEU A 7 -23.92 -5.62 -30.62
C LEU A 7 -23.43 -6.61 -29.55
N SER A 8 -23.39 -7.91 -29.85
CA SER A 8 -23.01 -8.94 -28.87
C SER A 8 -21.51 -8.97 -28.59
N THR A 9 -20.66 -8.60 -29.55
CA THR A 9 -19.20 -8.73 -29.45
C THR A 9 -18.55 -7.57 -28.71
N VAL A 10 -18.99 -6.34 -28.98
CA VAL A 10 -18.56 -5.12 -28.26
C VAL A 10 -19.06 -5.14 -26.81
N PHE A 11 -20.31 -5.58 -26.60
CA PHE A 11 -20.85 -5.75 -25.25
C PHE A 11 -20.12 -6.87 -24.51
N LEU A 12 -19.83 -8.02 -25.15
CA LEU A 12 -18.99 -9.04 -24.54
C LEU A 12 -17.57 -8.54 -24.24
N ALA A 13 -16.92 -7.80 -25.14
CA ALA A 13 -15.54 -7.34 -24.94
C ALA A 13 -15.44 -6.24 -23.88
N ALA A 14 -16.42 -5.32 -23.82
CA ALA A 14 -16.54 -4.34 -22.73
C ALA A 14 -16.89 -5.03 -21.40
N CYS A 15 -17.81 -6.00 -21.40
CA CYS A 15 -18.11 -6.80 -20.22
C CYS A 15 -16.94 -7.73 -19.82
N LEU A 16 -16.10 -8.19 -20.75
CA LEU A 16 -14.92 -9.02 -20.47
C LEU A 16 -13.76 -8.16 -19.96
N GLY A 17 -13.60 -6.95 -20.50
CA GLY A 17 -12.64 -5.95 -20.01
C GLY A 17 -13.03 -5.44 -18.62
N VAL A 18 -14.31 -5.12 -18.42
CA VAL A 18 -14.86 -4.79 -17.10
C VAL A 18 -14.79 -6.00 -16.18
N ALA A 19 -15.13 -7.22 -16.61
CA ALA A 19 -15.00 -8.43 -15.79
C ALA A 19 -13.54 -8.76 -15.47
N LEU A 20 -12.57 -8.56 -16.36
CA LEU A 20 -11.15 -8.76 -16.04
C LEU A 20 -10.61 -7.67 -15.09
N LEU A 21 -11.17 -6.46 -15.14
CA LEU A 21 -10.89 -5.35 -14.22
C LEU A 21 -11.64 -5.46 -12.87
N THR A 22 -12.83 -6.09 -12.83
CA THR A 22 -13.66 -6.27 -11.62
C THR A 22 -13.47 -7.61 -10.93
N THR A 23 -13.13 -8.69 -11.65
CA THR A 23 -12.83 -10.00 -11.02
C THR A 23 -11.54 -9.98 -10.20
N THR A 24 -10.69 -8.96 -10.38
CA THR A 24 -9.53 -8.72 -9.51
C THR A 24 -9.82 -7.74 -8.35
N THR A 25 -11.02 -7.15 -8.31
CA THR A 25 -11.44 -6.21 -7.24
C THR A 25 -12.68 -6.65 -6.46
N ASN A 26 -13.37 -7.74 -6.85
CA ASN A 26 -14.50 -8.33 -6.12
C ASN A 26 -14.07 -9.23 -4.94
N ALA A 27 -13.12 -8.77 -4.12
CA ALA A 27 -13.17 -9.08 -2.70
C ALA A 27 -13.93 -7.92 -2.07
N GLU A 28 -15.22 -8.13 -1.74
CA GLU A 28 -16.04 -7.14 -1.04
C GLU A 28 -15.32 -6.68 0.23
N PHE A 29 -14.94 -5.41 0.27
CA PHE A 29 -14.31 -4.78 1.42
C PHE A 29 -15.25 -3.70 1.95
N ASP A 30 -16.20 -4.11 2.78
CA ASP A 30 -16.91 -3.20 3.68
C ASP A 30 -16.00 -2.93 4.89
N PHE A 31 -15.23 -1.84 4.84
CA PHE A 31 -14.46 -1.37 5.99
C PHE A 31 -15.12 -0.14 6.61
N PRO A 32 -15.45 -0.16 7.92
CA PRO A 32 -15.70 1.05 8.68
C PRO A 32 -14.47 1.96 8.59
N ALA A 33 -14.68 3.27 8.47
CA ALA A 33 -13.69 4.32 8.19
C ALA A 33 -12.51 4.48 9.19
N ALA A 34 -12.24 3.50 10.07
CA ALA A 34 -11.34 3.64 11.21
C ALA A 34 -9.97 2.94 11.09
N ASN A 35 -9.69 2.12 10.07
CA ASN A 35 -8.46 1.31 10.06
C ASN A 35 -7.63 1.35 8.76
N LEU A 36 -7.15 2.56 8.43
CA LEU A 36 -6.25 2.86 7.29
C LEU A 36 -4.98 1.98 7.21
N ARG A 37 -4.50 1.44 8.34
CA ARG A 37 -3.26 0.61 8.42
C ARG A 37 -3.42 -0.83 7.90
N SER A 38 -4.65 -1.34 7.81
CA SER A 38 -4.96 -2.66 7.22
C SER A 38 -4.94 -2.58 5.69
N ILE A 39 -5.53 -1.51 5.16
CA ILE A 39 -5.65 -1.21 3.73
C ILE A 39 -4.26 -0.93 3.12
N GLN A 40 -3.40 -0.17 3.82
CA GLN A 40 -2.01 0.08 3.37
C GLN A 40 -1.19 -1.22 3.22
N ARG A 41 -1.28 -2.15 4.17
CA ARG A 41 -0.51 -3.42 4.13
C ARG A 41 -0.98 -4.37 3.03
N HIS A 42 -2.27 -4.35 2.67
CA HIS A 42 -2.80 -5.15 1.57
C HIS A 42 -2.47 -4.54 0.19
N LEU A 43 -2.50 -3.22 0.05
CA LEU A 43 -2.21 -2.55 -1.23
C LEU A 43 -0.73 -2.62 -1.64
N VAL A 44 0.20 -2.63 -0.68
CA VAL A 44 1.64 -2.84 -0.96
C VAL A 44 1.89 -4.25 -1.52
N ARG A 45 1.20 -5.28 -1.02
CA ARG A 45 1.27 -6.64 -1.59
C ARG A 45 0.60 -6.78 -2.95
N MET A 46 -0.43 -5.98 -3.24
CA MET A 46 -1.07 -5.95 -4.57
C MET A 46 -0.22 -5.21 -5.63
N GLY A 47 0.84 -4.48 -5.24
CA GLY A 47 1.71 -3.72 -6.14
C GLY A 47 2.40 -4.55 -7.23
N GLU A 48 2.49 -5.87 -7.08
CA GLU A 48 3.10 -6.79 -8.06
C GLU A 48 2.12 -7.20 -9.18
N PHE A 49 0.81 -7.20 -8.91
CA PHE A 49 -0.22 -7.66 -9.85
C PHE A 49 -0.68 -6.58 -10.84
N PHE A 50 -0.63 -5.31 -10.43
CA PHE A 50 -1.13 -4.18 -11.22
C PHE A 50 -0.36 -3.87 -12.53
N PRO A 51 0.99 -3.90 -12.61
CA PRO A 51 1.69 -3.51 -13.84
C PRO A 51 1.51 -4.51 -14.98
N VAL A 52 1.45 -5.82 -14.70
CA VAL A 52 1.24 -6.86 -15.71
C VAL A 52 -0.18 -6.81 -16.26
N ASN A 53 -1.19 -6.65 -15.40
CA ASN A 53 -2.59 -6.57 -15.83
C ASN A 53 -2.91 -5.29 -16.64
N ARG A 54 -2.23 -4.17 -16.35
CA ARG A 54 -2.35 -2.93 -17.13
C ARG A 54 -1.71 -3.07 -18.52
N LEU A 55 -0.53 -3.69 -18.60
CA LEU A 55 0.12 -3.99 -19.87
C LEU A 55 -0.74 -4.94 -20.71
N VAL A 56 -1.30 -5.98 -20.09
CA VAL A 56 -2.20 -6.94 -20.74
C VAL A 56 -3.50 -6.27 -21.19
N GLY A 57 -4.13 -5.46 -20.35
CA GLY A 57 -5.35 -4.71 -20.70
C GLY A 57 -5.14 -3.71 -21.84
N MET A 58 -3.97 -3.04 -21.86
CA MET A 58 -3.59 -2.09 -22.91
C MET A 58 -3.28 -2.80 -24.23
N ILE A 59 -2.49 -3.89 -24.20
CA ILE A 59 -2.24 -4.73 -25.38
C ILE A 59 -3.56 -5.29 -25.91
N ALA A 60 -4.46 -5.74 -25.03
CA ALA A 60 -5.78 -6.22 -25.41
C ALA A 60 -6.63 -5.12 -26.07
N ALA A 61 -6.65 -3.90 -25.53
CA ALA A 61 -7.38 -2.77 -26.12
C ALA A 61 -6.85 -2.41 -27.52
N VAL A 62 -5.53 -2.41 -27.70
CA VAL A 62 -4.87 -2.19 -29.00
C VAL A 62 -5.26 -3.29 -29.99
N VAL A 63 -5.18 -4.56 -29.57
CA VAL A 63 -5.53 -5.73 -30.39
C VAL A 63 -7.02 -5.71 -30.76
N VAL A 64 -7.91 -5.41 -29.82
CA VAL A 64 -9.36 -5.30 -30.07
C VAL A 64 -9.65 -4.17 -31.07
N THR A 65 -9.02 -3.01 -30.92
CA THR A 65 -9.16 -1.88 -31.85
C THR A 65 -8.72 -2.28 -33.26
N PHE A 66 -7.61 -3.02 -33.40
CA PHE A 66 -7.19 -3.54 -34.71
C PHE A 66 -8.16 -4.53 -35.32
N THR A 67 -8.81 -5.36 -34.49
CA THR A 67 -9.73 -6.40 -34.96
C THR A 67 -11.11 -5.86 -35.33
N GLU A 68 -11.63 -4.83 -34.65
CA GLU A 68 -12.97 -4.28 -34.91
C GLU A 68 -12.97 -3.15 -35.94
N ALA A 69 -11.94 -2.31 -35.99
CA ALA A 69 -11.95 -1.11 -36.84
C ALA A 69 -11.56 -1.36 -38.31
N GLY A 70 -10.99 -2.52 -38.64
CA GLY A 70 -10.58 -2.87 -40.01
C GLY A 70 -9.52 -1.92 -40.59
N PHE A 71 -8.27 -2.05 -40.16
CA PHE A 71 -7.21 -1.06 -40.46
C PHE A 71 -6.62 -1.07 -41.90
N GLY A 72 -7.07 -1.96 -42.80
CA GLY A 72 -6.65 -1.97 -44.21
C GLY A 72 -5.13 -1.90 -44.44
N GLN A 73 -4.66 -1.03 -45.34
CA GLN A 73 -3.23 -0.80 -45.65
C GLN A 73 -2.48 0.06 -44.60
N HIS A 74 -3.15 0.50 -43.51
CA HIS A 74 -2.61 1.51 -42.58
C HIS A 74 -1.78 0.93 -41.42
N TYR A 75 -1.58 -0.40 -41.35
CA TYR A 75 -0.71 -1.03 -40.33
C TYR A 75 0.75 -0.58 -40.42
N ILE A 76 1.26 -0.38 -41.63
CA ILE A 76 2.65 0.05 -41.85
C ILE A 76 2.88 1.45 -41.27
N LEU A 77 1.91 2.35 -41.47
CA LEU A 77 1.97 3.72 -40.94
C LEU A 77 1.86 3.75 -39.41
N PHE A 78 1.04 2.88 -38.82
CA PHE A 78 0.95 2.73 -37.36
C PHE A 78 2.30 2.27 -36.77
N PHE A 79 2.88 1.18 -37.26
CA PHE A 79 4.13 0.66 -36.70
C PHE A 79 5.35 1.54 -37.00
N ALA A 80 5.38 2.19 -38.17
CA ALA A 80 6.46 3.12 -38.54
C ALA A 80 6.52 4.36 -37.64
N THR A 81 5.41 4.73 -36.99
CA THR A 81 5.31 5.90 -36.11
C THR A 81 5.36 5.53 -34.64
N ALA A 82 4.77 4.39 -34.26
CA ALA A 82 4.77 3.89 -32.89
C ALA A 82 6.15 3.42 -32.43
N ALA A 83 6.88 2.64 -33.24
CA ALA A 83 8.13 2.02 -32.81
C ALA A 83 9.26 3.02 -32.47
N PRO A 84 9.56 4.06 -33.29
CA PRO A 84 10.60 5.04 -32.95
C PRO A 84 10.28 5.86 -31.71
N ALA A 85 9.01 6.23 -31.54
CA ALA A 85 8.61 7.13 -30.48
C ALA A 85 8.38 6.39 -29.14
N VAL A 86 8.06 5.08 -29.19
CA VAL A 86 8.25 4.13 -28.08
C VAL A 86 9.72 4.07 -27.64
N GLY A 87 10.65 3.93 -28.59
CA GLY A 87 12.09 3.89 -28.30
C GLY A 87 12.59 5.16 -27.63
N LEU A 88 12.11 6.32 -28.07
CA LEU A 88 12.50 7.62 -27.50
C LEU A 88 11.89 7.87 -26.11
N GLY A 89 10.64 7.48 -25.88
CA GLY A 89 10.01 7.55 -24.54
C GLY A 89 10.74 6.66 -23.52
N LEU A 90 11.15 5.46 -23.94
CA LEU A 90 11.99 4.55 -23.13
C LEU A 90 13.35 5.18 -22.81
N TYR A 91 14.00 5.76 -23.82
CA TYR A 91 15.30 6.41 -23.65
C TYR A 91 15.24 7.58 -22.66
N ILE A 92 14.26 8.47 -22.79
CA ILE A 92 14.10 9.64 -21.91
C ILE A 92 13.85 9.19 -20.46
N ALA A 93 12.92 8.26 -20.23
CA ALA A 93 12.63 7.81 -18.86
C ALA A 93 13.74 7.03 -18.18
N GLN A 94 14.62 6.38 -18.95
CA GLN A 94 15.80 5.71 -18.40
C GLN A 94 16.93 6.69 -18.07
N SER A 95 16.96 7.84 -18.74
CA SER A 95 18.06 8.81 -18.65
C SER A 95 17.84 9.93 -17.64
N VAL A 96 16.61 10.14 -17.17
CA VAL A 96 16.23 11.21 -16.23
C VAL A 96 16.45 10.77 -14.77
N ASN A 97 16.96 11.69 -13.95
CA ASN A 97 17.22 11.46 -12.53
C ASN A 97 15.92 11.50 -11.70
N MET A 98 15.88 10.82 -10.55
CA MET A 98 14.69 10.80 -9.67
C MET A 98 14.27 12.19 -9.17
N THR A 99 15.24 13.09 -9.00
CA THR A 99 15.01 14.51 -8.62
C THR A 99 14.29 15.33 -9.69
N GLU A 100 14.26 14.84 -10.93
CA GLU A 100 13.67 15.50 -12.10
C GLU A 100 12.32 14.88 -12.51
N MET A 101 11.80 13.95 -11.71
CA MET A 101 10.52 13.30 -11.98
C MET A 101 9.34 14.27 -12.11
N PRO A 102 9.16 15.28 -11.23
CA PRO A 102 7.99 16.18 -11.30
C PRO A 102 7.82 16.87 -12.67
N GLN A 103 8.90 17.34 -13.28
CA GLN A 103 8.83 17.97 -14.60
C GLN A 103 8.59 16.96 -15.73
N LEU A 104 9.09 15.74 -15.62
CA LEU A 104 8.86 14.69 -16.61
C LEU A 104 7.38 14.28 -16.63
N VAL A 105 6.75 14.19 -15.45
CA VAL A 105 5.31 13.94 -15.32
C VAL A 105 4.48 15.05 -15.97
N ALA A 106 4.78 16.31 -15.61
CA ALA A 106 4.11 17.46 -16.22
C ALA A 106 4.28 17.44 -17.75
N LEU A 107 5.48 17.15 -18.26
CA LEU A 107 5.72 17.08 -19.70
C LEU A 107 4.87 16.00 -20.38
N PHE A 108 4.71 14.82 -19.78
CA PHE A 108 3.89 13.76 -20.36
C PHE A 108 2.40 14.09 -20.38
N HIS A 109 1.87 14.81 -19.38
CA HIS A 109 0.48 15.30 -19.42
C HIS A 109 0.23 16.31 -20.55
N SER A 110 1.25 17.06 -20.96
CA SER A 110 1.12 17.96 -22.12
C SER A 110 0.82 17.18 -23.41
N PHE A 111 1.47 16.03 -23.61
CA PHE A 111 1.24 15.19 -24.78
C PHE A 111 -0.16 14.57 -24.78
N VAL A 112 -0.75 14.32 -23.61
CA VAL A 112 -2.15 13.88 -23.45
C VAL A 112 -3.12 14.99 -23.83
N GLY A 113 -2.88 16.23 -23.40
CA GLY A 113 -3.71 17.37 -23.76
C GLY A 113 -3.69 17.62 -25.28
N LEU A 114 -2.51 17.63 -25.89
CA LEU A 114 -2.38 17.78 -27.35
C LEU A 114 -3.07 16.62 -28.09
N ALA A 115 -3.07 15.43 -27.46
CA ALA A 115 -3.79 14.26 -27.90
C ALA A 115 -5.31 14.35 -27.82
N ALA A 116 -5.89 15.01 -26.85
CA ALA A 116 -7.34 15.19 -26.88
C ALA A 116 -7.76 16.26 -27.92
N VAL A 117 -6.93 17.29 -28.15
CA VAL A 117 -7.25 18.35 -29.12
C VAL A 117 -7.38 17.81 -30.54
N MET A 118 -6.41 17.04 -31.04
CA MET A 118 -6.50 16.60 -32.44
C MET A 118 -7.45 15.41 -32.66
N VAL A 119 -7.81 14.65 -31.61
CA VAL A 119 -8.99 13.75 -31.64
C VAL A 119 -10.25 14.55 -31.94
N GLY A 120 -10.45 15.66 -31.23
CA GLY A 120 -11.60 16.54 -31.43
C GLY A 120 -11.67 17.08 -32.86
N PHE A 121 -10.54 17.51 -33.42
CA PHE A 121 -10.49 18.00 -34.80
C PHE A 121 -10.78 16.91 -35.83
N ALA A 122 -10.21 15.72 -35.65
CA ALA A 122 -10.41 14.61 -36.55
C ALA A 122 -11.84 14.08 -36.55
N ASN A 123 -12.45 13.95 -35.36
CA ASN A 123 -13.85 13.56 -35.22
C ASN A 123 -14.77 14.54 -35.95
N PHE A 124 -14.48 15.85 -35.84
CA PHE A 124 -15.25 16.90 -36.50
C PHE A 124 -15.17 16.85 -38.05
N HIS A 125 -14.00 16.54 -38.63
CA HIS A 125 -13.80 16.57 -40.10
C HIS A 125 -14.04 15.23 -40.81
N SER A 126 -14.21 14.13 -40.06
CA SER A 126 -14.46 12.82 -40.66
C SER A 126 -15.81 12.79 -41.41
N PRO A 127 -15.93 12.13 -42.59
CA PRO A 127 -17.20 12.04 -43.34
C PRO A 127 -18.35 11.43 -42.51
N ALA A 128 -18.03 10.44 -41.66
CA ALA A 128 -18.95 9.86 -40.68
C ALA A 128 -19.31 10.82 -39.54
N GLY A 129 -18.44 11.79 -39.21
CA GLY A 129 -18.70 12.88 -38.27
C GLY A 129 -19.65 13.94 -38.84
N VAL A 130 -19.56 14.22 -40.15
CA VAL A 130 -20.44 15.18 -40.84
C VAL A 130 -21.87 14.63 -41.02
N GLU A 131 -22.06 13.34 -41.32
CA GLU A 131 -23.39 12.69 -41.35
C GLU A 131 -24.00 12.43 -39.95
N ARG A 132 -23.17 12.28 -38.90
CA ARG A 132 -23.61 12.00 -37.50
C ARG A 132 -23.71 13.24 -36.61
N ALA A 133 -23.35 14.43 -37.08
CA ALA A 133 -23.43 15.71 -36.36
C ALA A 133 -24.84 16.32 -36.34
N SER A 134 -25.88 15.49 -36.17
CA SER A 134 -27.28 15.92 -36.05
C SER A 134 -27.70 16.23 -34.61
N SER A 135 -26.92 15.81 -33.61
CA SER A 135 -27.30 15.91 -32.19
C SER A 135 -26.42 16.86 -31.37
N LEU A 136 -27.09 17.71 -30.57
CA LEU A 136 -26.48 18.75 -29.74
C LEU A 136 -25.40 18.19 -28.79
N LEU A 137 -25.64 17.01 -28.21
CA LEU A 137 -24.74 16.35 -27.26
C LEU A 137 -23.36 16.05 -27.86
N ARG A 138 -23.29 15.61 -29.12
CA ARG A 138 -22.01 15.29 -29.79
C ARG A 138 -21.22 16.54 -30.17
N LEU A 139 -21.90 17.62 -30.54
CA LEU A 139 -21.26 18.92 -30.77
C LEU A 139 -20.67 19.47 -29.47
N LEU A 140 -21.41 19.36 -28.36
CA LEU A 140 -20.90 19.75 -27.04
C LEU A 140 -19.71 18.90 -26.60
N GLU A 141 -19.75 17.58 -26.81
CA GLU A 141 -18.66 16.66 -26.47
C GLU A 141 -17.34 17.05 -27.16
N VAL A 142 -17.37 17.26 -28.48
CA VAL A 142 -16.18 17.66 -29.26
C VAL A 142 -15.67 19.04 -28.83
N TYR A 143 -16.57 19.99 -28.62
CA TYR A 143 -16.21 21.37 -28.27
C TYR A 143 -15.60 21.48 -26.87
N VAL A 144 -16.24 20.86 -25.87
CA VAL A 144 -15.76 20.84 -24.48
C VAL A 144 -14.49 20.01 -24.37
N GLY A 145 -14.39 18.90 -25.10
CA GLY A 145 -13.18 18.07 -25.15
C GLY A 145 -11.96 18.87 -25.62
N VAL A 146 -12.09 19.65 -26.71
CA VAL A 146 -11.00 20.51 -27.21
C VAL A 146 -10.64 21.64 -26.23
N PHE A 147 -11.64 22.20 -25.53
CA PHE A 147 -11.43 23.23 -24.52
C PHE A 147 -10.58 22.74 -23.35
N VAL A 148 -10.99 21.64 -22.70
CA VAL A 148 -10.26 21.06 -21.56
C VAL A 148 -8.85 20.62 -21.99
N ALA A 149 -8.76 19.97 -23.15
CA ALA A 149 -7.50 19.49 -23.71
C ALA A 149 -6.49 20.60 -23.99
N GLY A 150 -6.95 21.74 -24.51
CA GLY A 150 -6.10 22.91 -24.79
C GLY A 150 -5.50 23.52 -23.52
N ILE A 151 -6.29 23.60 -22.44
CA ILE A 151 -5.82 24.05 -21.12
C ILE A 151 -4.78 23.06 -20.57
N THR A 152 -5.07 21.76 -20.62
CA THR A 152 -4.17 20.71 -20.13
C THR A 152 -2.84 20.71 -20.86
N PHE A 153 -2.83 20.87 -22.18
CA PHE A 153 -1.61 20.90 -22.98
C PHE A 153 -0.67 22.02 -22.51
N THR A 154 -1.12 23.26 -22.59
CA THR A 154 -0.29 24.43 -22.33
C THR A 154 0.02 24.64 -20.86
N GLY A 155 -0.93 24.35 -19.97
CA GLY A 155 -0.71 24.38 -18.53
C GLY A 155 0.40 23.41 -18.11
N SER A 156 0.42 22.22 -18.70
CA SER A 156 1.41 21.18 -18.39
C SER A 156 2.81 21.55 -18.92
N VAL A 157 2.91 22.18 -20.08
CA VAL A 157 4.17 22.73 -20.61
C VAL A 157 4.75 23.79 -19.67
N VAL A 158 3.92 24.72 -19.19
CA VAL A 158 4.36 25.78 -18.28
C VAL A 158 4.80 25.20 -16.93
N ALA A 159 4.07 24.22 -16.40
CA ALA A 159 4.44 23.53 -15.17
C ALA A 159 5.79 22.82 -15.29
N ALA A 160 6.01 22.09 -16.38
CA ALA A 160 7.28 21.43 -16.67
C ALA A 160 8.44 22.46 -16.79
N ALA A 161 8.23 23.56 -17.50
CA ALA A 161 9.24 24.61 -17.69
C ALA A 161 9.65 25.29 -16.38
N LYS A 162 8.68 25.56 -15.48
CA LYS A 162 8.94 26.16 -14.16
C LYS A 162 9.68 25.21 -13.21
N LEU A 163 9.39 23.91 -13.29
CA LEU A 163 10.07 22.89 -12.48
C LEU A 163 11.48 22.59 -12.99
N HIS A 164 11.67 22.60 -14.32
CA HIS A 164 12.98 22.47 -14.96
C HIS A 164 13.86 23.72 -14.74
N GLY A 165 13.26 24.88 -14.47
CA GLY A 165 13.98 26.16 -14.31
C GLY A 165 14.29 26.86 -15.65
N SER A 166 13.69 26.42 -16.75
CA SER A 166 13.73 27.15 -18.04
C SER A 166 12.78 28.35 -18.08
N MET A 167 11.80 28.38 -17.16
CA MET A 167 10.95 29.54 -16.88
C MET A 167 11.14 29.97 -15.42
N GLU A 168 11.03 31.27 -15.16
CA GLU A 168 11.10 31.79 -13.79
C GLU A 168 10.01 31.16 -12.91
N SER A 169 10.40 30.72 -11.71
CA SER A 169 9.52 30.07 -10.75
C SER A 169 8.57 31.04 -10.02
N ARG A 170 8.70 32.36 -10.25
CA ARG A 170 7.80 33.36 -9.66
C ARG A 170 6.44 33.37 -10.35
N SER A 171 5.41 33.75 -9.59
CA SER A 171 4.07 34.00 -10.12
C SER A 171 4.09 35.18 -11.10
N LEU A 172 3.61 34.98 -12.32
CA LEU A 172 3.42 36.05 -13.30
C LEU A 172 2.22 36.92 -12.87
N ARG A 173 2.48 38.17 -12.52
CA ARG A 173 1.45 39.13 -12.09
C ARG A 173 1.12 40.11 -13.23
N VAL A 174 0.04 39.85 -13.96
CA VAL A 174 -0.50 40.76 -14.99
C VAL A 174 -1.61 41.62 -14.36
N PRO A 175 -1.62 42.96 -14.54
CA PRO A 175 -2.71 43.80 -14.06
C PRO A 175 -4.04 43.40 -14.71
N GLY A 176 -5.10 43.23 -13.90
CA GLY A 176 -6.42 42.82 -14.40
C GLY A 176 -6.53 41.35 -14.83
N ARG A 177 -5.62 40.46 -14.42
CA ARG A 177 -5.59 39.03 -14.81
C ARG A 177 -6.94 38.30 -14.66
N HIS A 178 -7.72 38.62 -13.63
CA HIS A 178 -9.01 37.97 -13.37
C HIS A 178 -10.04 38.37 -14.43
N ALA A 179 -10.12 39.66 -14.76
CA ALA A 179 -10.99 40.14 -15.83
C ALA A 179 -10.59 39.54 -17.19
N LEU A 180 -9.28 39.45 -17.45
CA LEU A 180 -8.73 38.84 -18.66
C LEU A 180 -9.05 37.34 -18.77
N ASN A 181 -8.93 36.57 -17.68
CA ASN A 181 -9.34 35.17 -17.63
C ASN A 181 -10.85 34.99 -17.82
N SER A 182 -11.65 35.78 -17.12
CA SER A 182 -13.12 35.74 -17.21
C SER A 182 -13.58 36.09 -18.62
N ALA A 183 -13.00 37.11 -19.26
CA ALA A 183 -13.31 37.49 -20.63
C ALA A 183 -13.03 36.35 -21.61
N THR A 184 -11.90 35.65 -21.47
CA THR A 184 -11.58 34.50 -22.33
C THR A 184 -12.53 33.32 -22.12
N ILE A 185 -12.92 33.03 -20.87
CA ILE A 185 -13.92 31.98 -20.58
C ILE A 185 -15.28 32.34 -21.20
N VAL A 186 -15.71 33.59 -21.06
CA VAL A 186 -16.97 34.08 -21.67
C VAL A 186 -16.90 33.98 -23.20
N ALA A 187 -15.77 34.37 -23.81
CA ALA A 187 -15.58 34.26 -25.25
C ALA A 187 -15.66 32.81 -25.73
N ILE A 188 -15.06 31.86 -25.01
CA ILE A 188 -15.17 30.42 -25.27
C ILE A 188 -16.62 29.94 -25.13
N GLY A 189 -17.35 30.37 -24.09
CA GLY A 189 -18.76 30.03 -23.91
C GLY A 189 -19.66 30.52 -25.05
N VAL A 190 -19.45 31.77 -25.50
CA VAL A 190 -20.18 32.36 -26.63
C VAL A 190 -19.87 31.63 -27.94
N LEU A 191 -18.60 31.31 -28.19
CA LEU A 191 -18.20 30.51 -29.35
C LEU A 191 -18.77 29.09 -29.31
N GLY A 192 -18.92 28.49 -28.12
CA GLY A 192 -19.57 27.20 -27.93
C GLY A 192 -21.06 27.24 -28.27
N ALA A 193 -21.77 28.28 -27.81
CA ALA A 193 -23.17 28.49 -28.19
C ALA A 193 -23.31 28.68 -29.71
N LEU A 194 -22.41 29.46 -30.33
CA LEU A 194 -22.39 29.67 -31.78
C LEU A 194 -22.07 28.37 -32.53
N PHE A 195 -21.15 27.55 -32.02
CA PHE A 195 -20.81 26.24 -32.58
C PHE A 195 -22.02 25.29 -32.58
N CYS A 196 -22.80 25.28 -31.50
CA CYS A 196 -23.99 24.44 -31.37
C CYS A 196 -25.16 24.91 -32.24
N VAL A 197 -25.40 26.22 -32.33
CA VAL A 197 -26.56 26.80 -33.05
C VAL A 197 -26.32 26.94 -34.54
N SER A 198 -25.07 27.20 -34.97
CA SER A 198 -24.74 27.36 -36.39
C SER A 198 -24.93 26.07 -37.16
N SER A 199 -25.55 26.13 -38.33
CA SER A 199 -25.68 25.00 -39.26
C SER A 199 -24.53 24.91 -40.27
N GLY A 200 -23.73 25.98 -40.41
CA GLY A 200 -22.63 26.05 -41.37
C GLY A 200 -21.37 25.31 -40.89
N HIS A 201 -20.89 24.35 -41.69
CA HIS A 201 -19.65 23.59 -41.40
C HIS A 201 -18.44 24.51 -41.21
N PHE A 202 -18.29 25.52 -42.06
CA PHE A 202 -17.20 26.50 -41.99
C PHE A 202 -17.22 27.31 -40.67
N THR A 203 -18.40 27.77 -40.25
CA THR A 203 -18.57 28.51 -38.99
C THR A 203 -18.23 27.63 -37.78
N ARG A 204 -18.68 26.37 -37.78
CA ARG A 204 -18.36 25.40 -36.72
C ARG A 204 -16.85 25.11 -36.65
N MET A 205 -16.21 24.91 -37.80
CA MET A 205 -14.76 24.72 -37.89
C MET A 205 -14.01 25.91 -37.28
N LEU A 206 -14.40 27.15 -37.63
CA LEU A 206 -13.81 28.36 -37.07
C LEU A 206 -13.99 28.43 -35.56
N CYS A 207 -15.20 28.16 -35.04
CA CYS A 207 -15.45 28.19 -33.60
C CYS A 207 -14.60 27.17 -32.85
N LEU A 208 -14.38 25.98 -33.41
CA LEU A 208 -13.57 24.92 -32.81
C LEU A 208 -12.07 25.26 -32.80
N TYR A 209 -11.53 25.85 -33.86
CA TYR A 209 -10.13 26.25 -33.93
C TYR A 209 -9.82 27.48 -33.06
N VAL A 210 -10.73 28.46 -33.03
CA VAL A 210 -10.59 29.62 -32.14
C VAL A 210 -10.70 29.17 -30.67
N ASN A 211 -11.60 28.23 -30.36
CA ASN A 211 -11.67 27.61 -29.03
C ASN A 211 -10.33 26.98 -28.62
N ALA A 212 -9.72 26.16 -29.48
CA ALA A 212 -8.43 25.55 -29.19
C ALA A 212 -7.35 26.59 -28.89
N GLY A 213 -7.26 27.65 -29.71
CA GLY A 213 -6.31 28.76 -29.49
C GLY A 213 -6.54 29.50 -28.18
N LEU A 214 -7.78 29.87 -27.86
CA LEU A 214 -8.13 30.56 -26.61
C LEU A 214 -7.89 29.67 -25.38
N SER A 215 -8.17 28.37 -25.49
CA SER A 215 -7.96 27.40 -24.41
C SER A 215 -6.48 27.17 -24.13
N MET A 216 -5.65 27.10 -25.17
CA MET A 216 -4.19 27.03 -25.05
C MET A 216 -3.60 28.31 -24.43
N TRP A 217 -4.11 29.47 -24.83
CA TRP A 217 -3.70 30.72 -24.18
C TRP A 217 -4.15 30.77 -22.70
N LEU A 218 -5.36 30.29 -22.40
CA LEU A 218 -5.90 30.28 -21.05
C LEU A 218 -5.12 29.33 -20.13
N GLY A 219 -4.76 28.13 -20.60
CA GLY A 219 -3.92 27.20 -19.86
C GLY A 219 -2.53 27.76 -19.56
N PHE A 220 -1.90 28.43 -20.52
CA PHE A 220 -0.67 29.19 -20.28
C PHE A 220 -0.86 30.25 -19.20
N HIS A 221 -1.85 31.13 -19.35
CA HIS A 221 -2.04 32.29 -18.48
C HIS A 221 -2.42 31.90 -17.03
N LEU A 222 -3.24 30.86 -16.86
CA LEU A 222 -3.60 30.32 -15.54
C LEU A 222 -2.38 29.72 -14.81
N VAL A 223 -1.58 28.88 -15.47
CA VAL A 223 -0.44 28.21 -14.81
C VAL A 223 0.78 29.12 -14.68
N ALA A 224 0.95 30.08 -15.61
CA ALA A 224 1.99 31.11 -15.49
C ALA A 224 1.78 31.99 -14.25
N ALA A 225 0.54 32.17 -13.80
CA ALA A 225 0.22 32.92 -12.59
C ALA A 225 0.49 32.15 -11.28
N ILE A 226 0.84 30.86 -11.33
CA ILE A 226 1.07 30.02 -10.13
C ILE A 226 2.56 29.95 -9.79
N GLY A 227 2.92 29.97 -8.50
CA GLY A 227 4.31 29.86 -8.05
C GLY A 227 4.90 28.47 -8.25
N GLY A 228 6.23 28.39 -8.43
CA GLY A 228 6.96 27.15 -8.70
C GLY A 228 6.86 26.08 -7.58
N ALA A 229 6.56 26.48 -6.35
CA ALA A 229 6.37 25.54 -5.24
C ALA A 229 4.98 24.90 -5.21
N ASP A 230 3.96 25.57 -5.77
CA ASP A 230 2.59 25.07 -5.87
C ASP A 230 2.35 24.25 -7.16
N MET A 231 3.38 24.13 -8.02
CA MET A 231 3.34 23.30 -9.22
C MET A 231 2.89 21.85 -9.00
N PRO A 232 3.16 21.18 -7.86
CA PRO A 232 2.70 19.81 -7.64
C PRO A 232 1.17 19.71 -7.57
N VAL A 233 0.51 20.71 -6.99
CA VAL A 233 -0.96 20.80 -6.98
C VAL A 233 -1.49 21.00 -8.40
N VAL A 234 -0.81 21.86 -9.18
CA VAL A 234 -1.16 22.09 -10.59
C VAL A 234 -1.01 20.80 -11.42
N ILE A 235 0.04 20.02 -11.20
CA ILE A 235 0.26 18.76 -11.92
C ILE A 235 -0.87 17.77 -11.63
N SER A 236 -1.26 17.62 -10.37
CA SER A 236 -2.37 16.73 -9.99
C SER A 236 -3.72 17.23 -10.54
N LEU A 237 -3.93 18.55 -10.55
CA LEU A 237 -5.12 19.17 -11.14
C LEU A 237 -5.20 18.93 -12.66
N LEU A 238 -4.13 19.23 -13.39
CA LEU A 238 -4.06 19.05 -14.84
C LEU A 238 -4.15 17.58 -15.23
N ASN A 239 -3.65 16.70 -14.37
CA ASN A 239 -3.91 15.28 -14.53
C ASN A 239 -5.40 14.93 -14.38
N SER A 240 -6.09 15.45 -13.36
CA SER A 240 -7.53 15.21 -13.23
C SER A 240 -8.26 15.64 -14.51
N TYR A 241 -7.86 16.77 -15.11
CA TYR A 241 -8.36 17.22 -16.41
C TYR A 241 -7.99 16.33 -17.59
N SER A 242 -6.91 15.56 -17.49
CA SER A 242 -6.49 14.56 -18.48
C SER A 242 -7.36 13.31 -18.47
N GLY A 243 -7.94 12.96 -17.29
CA GLY A 243 -8.82 11.81 -17.10
C GLY A 243 -10.32 12.13 -17.09
N VAL A 244 -10.72 13.38 -16.84
CA VAL A 244 -12.11 13.78 -16.61
C VAL A 244 -12.51 14.92 -17.56
N ALA A 245 -13.30 14.60 -18.58
CA ALA A 245 -14.22 15.58 -19.18
C ALA A 245 -15.45 15.74 -18.26
N LEU A 246 -15.26 16.59 -17.22
CA LEU A 246 -16.18 17.19 -16.22
C LEU A 246 -17.00 16.35 -15.23
N ALA A 247 -16.74 16.58 -13.93
CA ALA A 247 -17.76 16.80 -12.87
C ALA A 247 -17.17 17.67 -11.73
N ALA A 248 -18.01 18.52 -11.12
CA ALA A 248 -17.65 19.71 -10.35
C ALA A 248 -17.06 19.48 -8.94
N SER A 249 -16.01 20.23 -8.59
CA SER A 249 -15.70 20.80 -7.24
C SER A 249 -14.26 21.35 -7.18
N LEU A 250 -13.96 22.44 -7.90
CA LEU A 250 -12.58 22.97 -8.01
C LEU A 250 -12.50 24.51 -7.98
N TRP A 251 -13.45 25.14 -7.29
CA TRP A 251 -13.67 26.59 -7.42
C TRP A 251 -12.59 27.44 -6.70
N ASN A 252 -12.04 26.99 -5.57
CA ASN A 252 -11.13 27.82 -4.75
C ASN A 252 -9.65 27.81 -5.19
N VAL A 253 -9.19 26.70 -5.80
CA VAL A 253 -7.78 26.56 -6.22
C VAL A 253 -7.54 27.16 -7.61
N VAL A 254 -8.53 27.07 -8.52
CA VAL A 254 -8.43 27.53 -9.91
C VAL A 254 -8.55 29.06 -10.05
N LEU A 255 -9.29 29.73 -9.15
CA LEU A 255 -9.48 31.18 -9.20
C LEU A 255 -8.32 31.99 -8.58
N GLY A 256 -7.28 31.33 -8.08
CA GLY A 256 -6.11 32.01 -7.50
C GLY A 256 -6.46 32.83 -6.25
N GLY A 257 -7.33 32.29 -5.40
CA GLY A 257 -7.79 32.92 -4.16
C GLY A 257 -7.05 32.40 -2.94
N PHE A 258 -5.78 32.77 -2.78
CA PHE A 258 -5.39 33.27 -1.47
C PHE A 258 -5.55 34.78 -1.59
N GLU A 259 -6.62 35.31 -0.99
CA GLU A 259 -6.58 36.73 -0.68
C GLU A 259 -5.28 36.96 0.10
N GLU A 260 -4.39 37.81 -0.42
CA GLU A 260 -3.36 38.42 0.41
C GLU A 260 -4.14 39.25 1.44
N ALA A 261 -4.50 38.63 2.57
CA ALA A 261 -4.89 39.37 3.75
C ALA A 261 -3.77 40.37 4.02
N GLU A 262 -4.12 41.65 4.18
CA GLU A 262 -3.16 42.67 4.59
C GLU A 262 -2.36 42.15 5.77
N ALA A 263 -1.03 42.10 5.58
CA ALA A 263 -0.13 41.55 6.56
C ALA A 263 -0.21 42.39 7.85
N VAL A 264 -0.86 41.85 8.87
CA VAL A 264 -0.46 42.16 10.24
C VAL A 264 0.88 41.45 10.40
N GLY A 265 1.97 42.21 10.36
CA GLY A 265 3.31 41.67 10.53
C GLY A 265 3.35 40.83 11.80
N ALA A 266 3.54 39.51 11.65
CA ALA A 266 3.85 38.65 12.77
C ALA A 266 5.04 39.28 13.51
N ALA A 267 4.93 39.39 14.83
CA ALA A 267 5.97 40.00 15.65
C ALA A 267 7.31 39.31 15.35
N ALA A 268 8.32 40.11 14.96
CA ALA A 268 9.65 39.58 14.67
C ALA A 268 10.14 38.78 15.90
N PRO A 269 10.51 37.50 15.75
CA PRO A 269 10.95 36.70 16.88
C PRO A 269 12.24 37.32 17.46
N GLN A 270 12.15 37.78 18.72
CA GLN A 270 13.29 38.28 19.47
C GLN A 270 14.00 37.11 20.16
N GLY A 271 15.20 36.79 19.69
CA GLY A 271 16.09 35.81 20.31
C GLY A 271 17.42 35.71 19.56
N ALA A 272 18.53 35.52 20.27
CA ALA A 272 19.83 35.34 19.65
C ALA A 272 19.90 33.98 18.93
N VAL A 273 20.31 33.97 17.66
CA VAL A 273 20.52 32.73 16.91
C VAL A 273 21.77 32.03 17.43
N GLN A 274 21.62 30.79 17.90
CA GLN A 274 22.73 30.01 18.45
C GLN A 274 23.32 29.13 17.36
N GLN A 275 24.50 29.50 16.86
CA GLN A 275 25.23 28.73 15.85
C GLN A 275 26.02 27.58 16.49
N THR A 276 26.12 26.45 15.81
CA THR A 276 26.88 25.26 16.22
C THR A 276 27.85 24.82 15.12
N ASN A 277 28.66 23.80 15.40
CA ASN A 277 29.60 23.17 14.47
C ASN A 277 29.30 21.67 14.31
N ALA A 278 29.90 21.02 13.31
CA ALA A 278 29.61 19.61 13.01
C ALA A 278 30.09 18.62 14.10
N ASP A 279 31.10 19.00 14.90
CA ASP A 279 31.62 18.16 15.97
C ASP A 279 30.63 18.07 17.13
N GLU A 280 30.07 19.22 17.54
CA GLU A 280 29.04 19.31 18.59
C GLU A 280 27.75 18.58 18.19
N VAL A 281 27.32 18.72 16.93
CA VAL A 281 26.17 17.96 16.41
C VAL A 281 26.42 16.45 16.49
N ALA A 282 27.61 15.99 16.11
CA ALA A 282 27.95 14.57 16.17
C ALA A 282 28.02 14.03 17.61
N ASP A 283 28.54 14.83 18.56
CA ASP A 283 28.60 14.46 19.98
C ASP A 283 27.21 14.29 20.58
N GLU A 284 26.32 15.26 20.33
CA GLU A 284 24.93 15.20 20.82
C GLU A 284 24.13 14.08 20.15
N LEU A 285 24.38 13.79 18.87
CA LEU A 285 23.77 12.63 18.20
C LEU A 285 24.23 11.30 18.80
N LEU A 286 25.50 11.16 19.15
CA LEU A 286 26.05 9.93 19.75
C LEU A 286 25.72 9.78 21.24
N ALA A 287 25.41 10.88 21.93
CA ALA A 287 24.96 10.87 23.33
C ALA A 287 23.44 10.65 23.48
N ALA A 288 22.68 10.77 22.39
CA ALA A 288 21.23 10.61 22.38
C ALA A 288 20.80 9.13 22.49
N ARG A 289 19.65 8.87 23.10
CA ARG A 289 19.00 7.54 23.08
C ARG A 289 18.02 7.40 21.92
N LYS A 290 17.32 8.49 21.58
CA LYS A 290 16.35 8.54 20.48
C LYS A 290 16.51 9.81 19.63
N VAL A 291 16.67 9.63 18.33
CA VAL A 291 16.93 10.69 17.34
C VAL A 291 15.83 10.72 16.28
N LEU A 292 15.37 11.91 15.92
CA LEU A 292 14.46 12.14 14.79
C LEU A 292 15.17 12.95 13.70
N ILE A 293 15.20 12.45 12.47
CA ILE A 293 15.70 13.18 11.30
C ILE A 293 14.51 13.73 10.50
N VAL A 294 14.45 15.05 10.30
CA VAL A 294 13.37 15.72 9.55
C VAL A 294 13.92 16.27 8.23
N PRO A 295 13.81 15.51 7.12
CA PRO A 295 14.27 15.97 5.82
C PRO A 295 13.31 16.98 5.18
N GLY A 296 13.88 17.96 4.48
CA GLY A 296 13.14 18.93 3.68
C GLY A 296 13.70 19.07 2.26
N TYR A 297 13.11 19.97 1.47
CA TYR A 297 13.51 20.16 0.07
C TYR A 297 15.00 20.55 -0.10
N GLY A 298 15.60 21.21 0.90
CA GLY A 298 17.03 21.52 0.89
C GLY A 298 17.94 20.27 0.83
N MET A 299 17.50 19.13 1.40
CA MET A 299 18.17 17.83 1.26
C MET A 299 18.16 17.36 -0.19
N ALA A 300 16.99 17.43 -0.85
CA ALA A 300 16.81 17.00 -2.24
C ALA A 300 17.66 17.83 -3.22
N VAL A 301 17.70 19.15 -3.04
CA VAL A 301 18.52 20.05 -3.87
C VAL A 301 20.01 19.77 -3.70
N ALA A 302 20.45 19.48 -2.47
CA ALA A 302 21.85 19.21 -2.18
C ALA A 302 22.26 17.75 -2.47
N ARG A 303 21.31 16.86 -2.76
CA ARG A 303 21.52 15.42 -2.99
C ARG A 303 22.28 14.74 -1.83
N CYS A 304 21.84 14.98 -0.59
CA CYS A 304 22.50 14.47 0.62
C CYS A 304 21.72 13.36 1.36
N GLN A 305 20.80 12.69 0.67
CA GLN A 305 19.98 11.61 1.23
C GLN A 305 20.84 10.39 1.64
N SER A 306 21.89 10.06 0.90
CA SER A 306 22.79 8.94 1.21
C SER A 306 23.56 9.18 2.51
N GLU A 307 24.09 10.39 2.73
CA GLU A 307 24.78 10.70 3.98
C GLU A 307 23.85 10.66 5.19
N LEU A 308 22.58 11.03 5.04
CA LEU A 308 21.60 10.89 6.13
C LEU A 308 21.29 9.43 6.44
N ALA A 309 21.19 8.59 5.41
CA ALA A 309 21.03 7.15 5.58
C ALA A 309 22.24 6.54 6.30
N ASP A 310 23.46 6.94 5.94
CA ASP A 310 24.69 6.46 6.57
C ASP A 310 24.82 6.95 8.03
N ILE A 311 24.44 8.20 8.33
CA ILE A 311 24.35 8.70 9.71
C ILE A 311 23.37 7.85 10.50
N ALA A 312 22.15 7.64 9.99
CA ALA A 312 21.13 6.84 10.68
C ALA A 312 21.63 5.41 10.93
N LYS A 313 22.27 4.79 9.95
CA LYS A 313 22.84 3.45 10.05
C LYS A 313 23.93 3.36 11.12
N ASN A 314 24.85 4.33 11.16
CA ASN A 314 25.92 4.34 12.15
C ASN A 314 25.38 4.56 13.57
N LEU A 315 24.41 5.45 13.74
CA LEU A 315 23.75 5.65 15.04
C LEU A 315 23.02 4.38 15.50
N MET A 316 22.29 3.71 14.59
CA MET A 316 21.63 2.43 14.90
C MET A 316 22.63 1.32 15.28
N ASN A 317 23.81 1.28 14.64
CA ASN A 317 24.88 0.35 15.02
C ASN A 317 25.44 0.63 16.42
N CYS A 318 25.37 1.87 16.90
CA CYS A 318 25.70 2.26 18.27
C CYS A 318 24.56 2.00 19.27
N GLY A 319 23.45 1.38 18.86
CA GLY A 319 22.29 1.09 19.72
C GLY A 319 21.32 2.27 19.91
N ILE A 320 21.45 3.32 19.11
CA ILE A 320 20.60 4.52 19.19
C ILE A 320 19.37 4.32 18.31
N THR A 321 18.18 4.66 18.83
CA THR A 321 16.94 4.59 18.05
C THR A 321 16.85 5.78 17.10
N VAL A 322 16.68 5.54 15.81
CA VAL A 322 16.59 6.60 14.79
C VAL A 322 15.30 6.48 14.00
N ASP A 323 14.54 7.56 13.92
CA ASP A 323 13.35 7.71 13.07
C ASP A 323 13.55 8.84 12.05
N PHE A 324 12.88 8.74 10.90
CA PHE A 324 12.71 9.82 9.93
C PHE A 324 11.28 10.35 10.00
N GLY A 325 11.11 11.66 10.19
CA GLY A 325 9.80 12.32 10.24
C GLY A 325 9.48 13.04 8.94
N ILE A 326 8.49 12.54 8.18
CA ILE A 326 8.12 13.09 6.88
C ILE A 326 6.90 14.01 7.00
N HIS A 327 7.04 15.23 6.49
CA HIS A 327 5.92 16.15 6.35
C HIS A 327 5.18 15.90 5.02
N PRO A 328 3.84 15.89 4.97
CA PRO A 328 3.07 15.54 3.77
C PRO A 328 3.41 16.37 2.52
N VAL A 329 3.73 17.65 2.71
CA VAL A 329 4.13 18.58 1.63
C VAL A 329 5.65 18.83 1.56
N ALA A 330 6.48 18.01 2.21
CA ALA A 330 7.93 18.15 2.10
C ALA A 330 8.40 17.82 0.68
N GLY A 331 8.94 18.83 -0.01
CA GLY A 331 9.55 18.69 -1.33
C GLY A 331 8.78 19.41 -2.43
N ARG A 332 8.85 18.86 -3.64
CA ARG A 332 8.19 19.38 -4.87
C ARG A 332 7.31 18.34 -5.57
N MET A 333 6.92 17.29 -4.86
CA MET A 333 5.87 16.37 -5.28
C MET A 333 5.35 15.66 -4.02
N PRO A 334 4.08 15.21 -4.00
CA PRO A 334 3.62 14.29 -2.97
C PRO A 334 4.57 13.09 -2.86
N GLY A 335 5.02 12.78 -1.63
CA GLY A 335 5.93 11.67 -1.36
C GLY A 335 7.38 11.85 -1.84
N HIS A 336 7.82 13.07 -2.20
CA HIS A 336 9.18 13.33 -2.70
C HIS A 336 10.26 12.79 -1.75
N MET A 337 10.14 13.06 -0.44
CA MET A 337 11.13 12.61 0.54
C MET A 337 11.16 11.09 0.67
N ASN A 338 10.01 10.42 0.67
CA ASN A 338 9.92 8.97 0.78
C ASN A 338 10.68 8.27 -0.35
N VAL A 339 10.55 8.78 -1.59
CA VAL A 339 11.26 8.24 -2.76
C VAL A 339 12.77 8.41 -2.62
N LEU A 340 13.23 9.59 -2.19
CA LEU A 340 14.67 9.85 -2.03
C LEU A 340 15.29 9.05 -0.89
N LEU A 341 14.57 8.81 0.20
CA LEU A 341 15.04 7.97 1.29
C LEU A 341 15.06 6.48 0.90
N ALA A 342 14.09 6.03 0.12
CA ALA A 342 14.10 4.67 -0.44
C ALA A 342 15.26 4.49 -1.43
N GLU A 343 15.61 5.50 -2.24
CA GLU A 343 16.81 5.49 -3.10
C GLU A 343 18.10 5.37 -2.29
N ALA A 344 18.11 5.87 -1.06
CA ALA A 344 19.23 5.79 -0.13
C ALA A 344 19.19 4.55 0.76
N ASP A 345 18.39 3.53 0.43
CA ASP A 345 18.23 2.27 1.16
C ASP A 345 17.80 2.44 2.64
N VAL A 346 17.03 3.50 2.95
CA VAL A 346 16.47 3.69 4.29
C VAL A 346 15.27 2.76 4.50
N PRO A 347 15.26 1.89 5.53
CA PRO A 347 14.15 0.97 5.78
C PRO A 347 12.85 1.71 6.06
N TYR A 348 11.75 1.29 5.44
CA TYR A 348 10.45 1.94 5.59
C TYR A 348 9.95 1.99 7.04
N LYS A 349 10.32 0.99 7.87
CA LYS A 349 9.90 0.90 9.27
C LYS A 349 10.33 2.10 10.13
N ILE A 350 11.46 2.73 9.77
CA ILE A 350 11.97 3.91 10.49
C ILE A 350 11.52 5.22 9.83
N VAL A 351 10.78 5.17 8.72
CA VAL A 351 10.19 6.34 8.06
C VAL A 351 8.76 6.51 8.54
N LYS A 352 8.52 7.54 9.35
CA LYS A 352 7.25 7.86 10.01
C LYS A 352 6.62 9.11 9.42
N GLU A 353 5.30 9.15 9.37
CA GLU A 353 4.56 10.34 8.98
C GLU A 353 4.47 11.35 10.13
N MET A 354 4.23 12.63 9.81
CA MET A 354 4.09 13.72 10.78
C MET A 354 3.11 13.41 11.93
N SER A 355 1.98 12.74 11.64
CA SER A 355 0.98 12.37 12.64
C SER A 355 1.46 11.31 13.63
N GLU A 356 2.50 10.55 13.28
CA GLU A 356 3.09 9.52 14.13
C GLU A 356 4.21 10.08 15.00
N VAL A 357 4.96 11.07 14.51
CA VAL A 357 6.09 11.66 15.25
C VAL A 357 5.66 12.76 16.23
N ASN A 358 4.61 13.54 15.91
CA ASN A 358 4.17 14.66 16.76
C ASN A 358 3.71 14.22 18.17
N PRO A 359 2.92 13.13 18.35
CA PRO A 359 2.51 12.67 19.68
C PRO A 359 3.67 12.24 20.59
N GLU A 360 4.77 11.75 19.99
CA GLU A 360 5.96 11.27 20.70
C GLU A 360 7.11 12.30 20.70
N MET A 361 6.88 13.53 20.24
CA MET A 361 7.96 14.49 19.97
C MET A 361 8.84 14.79 21.20
N SER A 362 8.25 14.82 22.40
CA SER A 362 8.97 15.02 23.67
C SER A 362 9.86 13.85 24.10
N SER A 363 9.71 12.68 23.48
CA SER A 363 10.56 11.51 23.72
C SER A 363 11.87 11.53 22.92
N TYR A 364 12.00 12.42 21.93
CA TYR A 364 13.23 12.56 21.16
C TYR A 364 14.23 13.45 21.89
N ASP A 365 15.42 12.91 22.12
CA ASP A 365 16.54 13.65 22.71
C ASP A 365 17.07 14.69 21.71
N VAL A 366 17.19 14.29 20.44
CA VAL A 366 17.73 15.14 19.37
C VAL A 366 16.83 15.06 18.12
N VAL A 367 16.47 16.23 17.59
CA VAL A 367 15.83 16.38 16.27
C VAL A 367 16.81 17.05 15.31
N LEU A 368 17.14 16.37 14.21
CA LEU A 368 18.01 16.87 13.16
C LEU A 368 17.17 17.29 11.95
N VAL A 369 16.94 18.59 11.80
CA VAL A 369 16.19 19.20 10.69
C VAL A 369 17.14 19.52 9.54
N VAL A 370 16.92 18.92 8.37
CA VAL A 370 17.84 19.04 7.22
C VAL A 370 17.13 19.66 6.03
N GLY A 371 17.37 20.96 5.81
CA GLY A 371 16.83 21.66 4.65
C GLY A 371 15.30 21.84 4.65
N ALA A 372 14.66 21.74 5.82
CA ALA A 372 13.27 22.09 6.05
C ALA A 372 13.15 23.49 6.70
N ASN A 373 12.06 24.20 6.40
CA ASN A 373 11.78 25.51 6.99
C ASN A 373 10.30 25.64 7.37
N ASP A 374 9.42 25.84 6.38
CA ASP A 374 8.00 26.08 6.64
C ASP A 374 7.32 24.87 7.32
N THR A 375 7.75 23.65 7.00
CA THR A 375 7.21 22.38 7.54
C THR A 375 7.52 22.13 9.02
N VAL A 376 8.42 22.94 9.61
CA VAL A 376 8.79 22.90 11.02
C VAL A 376 8.55 24.26 11.71
N ASN A 377 7.79 25.16 11.08
CA ASN A 377 7.65 26.53 11.52
C ASN A 377 6.52 26.68 12.56
N PRO A 378 6.82 27.06 13.82
CA PRO A 378 5.81 27.26 14.87
C PRO A 378 4.78 28.34 14.53
N ALA A 379 5.12 29.29 13.65
CA ALA A 379 4.21 30.35 13.21
C ALA A 379 2.95 29.80 12.51
N ALA A 380 2.89 28.51 12.17
CA ALA A 380 1.68 27.87 11.69
C ALA A 380 0.58 27.75 12.76
N LEU A 381 0.94 27.76 14.04
CA LEU A 381 0.00 27.71 15.15
C LEU A 381 -0.52 29.10 15.57
N GLU A 382 0.08 30.17 15.05
CA GLU A 382 -0.26 31.55 15.38
C GLU A 382 -1.37 32.08 14.45
N PRO A 383 -2.55 32.46 14.99
CA PRO A 383 -3.62 33.05 14.19
C PRO A 383 -3.14 34.35 13.52
N GLY A 384 -3.26 34.43 12.19
CA GLY A 384 -2.88 35.61 11.39
C GLY A 384 -1.52 35.51 10.66
N SER A 385 -0.76 34.45 10.90
CA SER A 385 0.42 34.11 10.09
C SER A 385 0.03 33.65 8.67
N LYS A 386 0.92 33.86 7.67
CA LYS A 386 0.71 33.39 6.28
C LYS A 386 0.55 31.88 6.16
N ILE A 387 1.00 31.12 7.16
CA ILE A 387 0.88 29.65 7.23
C ILE A 387 -0.02 29.20 8.39
N SER A 388 -0.83 30.10 8.95
CA SER A 388 -1.75 29.79 10.05
C SER A 388 -2.66 28.60 9.69
N GLY A 389 -2.70 27.59 10.56
CA GLY A 389 -3.49 26.38 10.39
C GLY A 389 -2.82 25.29 9.54
N MET A 390 -1.63 25.54 8.98
CA MET A 390 -0.85 24.49 8.31
C MET A 390 -0.39 23.47 9.36
N PRO A 391 -0.65 22.16 9.18
CA PRO A 391 -0.05 21.17 10.06
C PRO A 391 1.46 21.21 9.88
N VAL A 392 2.23 21.08 10.96
CA VAL A 392 3.70 21.14 10.96
C VAL A 392 4.28 20.06 11.87
N ILE A 393 5.54 19.68 11.63
CA ILE A 393 6.29 18.84 12.56
C ILE A 393 6.73 19.72 13.73
N GLU A 394 6.27 19.40 14.94
CA GLU A 394 6.44 20.22 16.14
C GLU A 394 7.84 20.06 16.77
N ALA A 395 8.90 20.16 15.97
CA ALA A 395 10.28 19.86 16.34
C ALA A 395 10.73 20.59 17.62
N TRP A 396 10.19 21.77 17.91
CA TRP A 396 10.48 22.55 19.12
C TRP A 396 10.07 21.86 20.43
N LYS A 397 9.24 20.81 20.40
CA LYS A 397 8.86 20.03 21.60
C LYS A 397 9.93 19.01 22.01
N ALA A 398 10.95 18.76 21.17
CA ALA A 398 12.05 17.88 21.51
C ALA A 398 13.07 18.54 22.44
N ARG A 399 13.90 17.73 23.10
CA ARG A 399 14.90 18.22 24.05
C ARG A 399 15.97 19.09 23.38
N ARG A 400 16.43 18.69 22.19
CA ARG A 400 17.45 19.41 21.41
C ARG A 400 17.09 19.39 19.93
N VAL A 401 17.21 20.54 19.26
CA VAL A 401 16.97 20.66 17.81
C VAL A 401 18.21 21.22 17.12
N PHE A 402 18.65 20.57 16.04
CA PHE A 402 19.69 21.05 15.14
C PHE A 402 19.09 21.33 13.76
N VAL A 403 19.34 22.51 13.21
CA VAL A 403 18.84 22.91 11.89
C VAL A 403 20.01 23.14 10.95
N LEU A 404 20.06 22.37 9.86
CA LEU A 404 21.05 22.46 8.79
C LEU A 404 20.48 23.25 7.61
N LYS A 405 20.98 24.48 7.41
CA LYS A 405 20.59 25.33 6.27
C LYS A 405 21.67 26.33 5.86
N ARG A 406 21.57 26.87 4.65
CA ARG A 406 22.61 27.75 4.06
C ARG A 406 22.74 29.12 4.73
N SER A 407 21.62 29.74 5.09
CA SER A 407 21.57 31.11 5.62
C SER A 407 20.29 31.32 6.42
N MET A 408 20.01 32.54 6.89
CA MET A 408 18.75 32.89 7.55
C MET A 408 17.55 33.12 6.61
N ALA A 409 17.71 32.87 5.31
CA ALA A 409 16.65 33.06 4.33
C ALA A 409 15.35 32.31 4.70
N ALA A 410 14.23 33.00 4.46
CA ALA A 410 12.89 32.46 4.64
C ALA A 410 12.61 31.29 3.68
N GLY A 411 11.60 30.49 4.03
CA GLY A 411 11.10 29.39 3.20
C GLY A 411 10.25 29.90 2.04
N TYR A 412 9.37 29.05 1.52
CA TYR A 412 8.47 29.42 0.44
C TYR A 412 7.50 30.52 0.86
N ALA A 413 6.93 30.40 2.06
CA ALA A 413 5.96 31.36 2.59
C ALA A 413 6.55 32.77 2.84
N SER A 414 7.88 32.93 2.66
CA SER A 414 8.59 34.20 2.84
C SER A 414 8.33 34.82 4.22
N ILE A 415 8.24 33.96 5.23
CA ILE A 415 8.12 34.30 6.64
C ILE A 415 9.36 33.81 7.38
N GLU A 416 9.72 34.51 8.45
CA GLU A 416 10.73 34.03 9.37
C GLU A 416 10.20 32.85 10.19
N ASN A 417 11.12 32.04 10.72
CA ASN A 417 10.79 30.86 11.48
C ASN A 417 11.24 31.02 12.93
N PRO A 418 10.30 31.19 13.88
CA PRO A 418 10.60 31.36 15.30
C PRO A 418 11.43 30.21 15.89
N LEU A 419 11.35 28.98 15.34
CA LEU A 419 12.15 27.83 15.78
C LEU A 419 13.64 28.17 15.87
N PHE A 420 14.16 28.95 14.92
CA PHE A 420 15.60 29.25 14.82
C PHE A 420 16.12 30.13 15.97
N HIS A 421 15.22 30.75 16.73
CA HIS A 421 15.54 31.63 17.85
C HIS A 421 15.27 30.98 19.22
N MET A 422 14.74 29.76 19.25
CA MET A 422 14.41 29.05 20.48
C MET A 422 15.67 28.53 21.19
N GLU A 423 15.65 28.52 22.53
CA GLU A 423 16.80 28.12 23.34
C GLU A 423 17.24 26.67 23.12
N ASN A 424 16.29 25.79 22.81
CA ASN A 424 16.50 24.38 22.48
C ASN A 424 16.88 24.14 20.99
N THR A 425 17.09 25.19 20.19
CA THR A 425 17.54 25.08 18.79
C THR A 425 18.99 25.57 18.59
N ARG A 426 19.71 24.89 17.69
CA ARG A 426 21.08 25.24 17.25
C ARG A 426 21.16 25.20 15.73
N MET A 427 21.85 26.16 15.13
CA MET A 427 21.94 26.33 13.69
C MET A 427 23.31 25.90 13.16
N LEU A 428 23.35 24.93 12.24
CA LEU A 428 24.55 24.55 11.49
C LEU A 428 24.46 25.14 10.08
N PHE A 429 25.20 26.22 9.84
CA PHE A 429 25.15 26.93 8.55
C PHE A 429 26.05 26.28 7.50
N GLY A 430 25.51 26.12 6.29
CA GLY A 430 26.28 25.67 5.13
C GLY A 430 25.41 25.01 4.05
N ASN A 431 26.03 24.60 2.95
CA ASN A 431 25.37 23.73 1.99
C ASN A 431 25.02 22.40 2.68
N ALA A 432 23.78 21.93 2.53
CA ALA A 432 23.30 20.73 3.22
C ALA A 432 24.17 19.49 2.95
N LYS A 433 24.70 19.32 1.73
CA LYS A 433 25.65 18.24 1.42
C LYS A 433 26.89 18.34 2.29
N ASN A 434 27.55 19.49 2.28
CA ASN A 434 28.80 19.70 3.02
C ASN A 434 28.61 19.55 4.54
N THR A 435 27.53 20.11 5.10
CA THR A 435 27.25 20.04 6.54
C THR A 435 26.90 18.62 6.96
N THR A 436 26.07 17.92 6.19
CA THR A 436 25.69 16.54 6.50
C THR A 436 26.87 15.59 6.34
N SER A 437 27.68 15.74 5.28
CA SER A 437 28.92 14.96 5.10
C SER A 437 29.93 15.23 6.23
N ALA A 438 30.02 16.46 6.72
CA ALA A 438 30.87 16.79 7.86
C ALA A 438 30.38 16.10 9.14
N VAL A 439 29.08 16.16 9.44
CA VAL A 439 28.48 15.45 10.59
C VAL A 439 28.70 13.95 10.46
N PHE A 440 28.44 13.37 9.28
CA PHE A 440 28.67 11.96 9.00
C PHE A 440 30.12 11.53 9.28
N ALA A 441 31.11 12.29 8.77
CA ALA A 441 32.51 11.98 8.97
C ALA A 441 32.88 11.98 10.47
N ARG A 442 32.32 12.91 11.26
CA ARG A 442 32.54 12.97 12.72
C ARG A 442 31.85 11.83 13.47
N VAL A 443 30.60 11.52 13.12
CA VAL A 443 29.85 10.39 13.68
C VAL A 443 30.61 9.09 13.40
N ASN A 444 31.07 8.86 12.17
CA ASN A 444 31.80 7.65 11.81
C ASN A 444 33.14 7.53 12.56
N ALA A 445 33.94 8.61 12.59
CA ALA A 445 35.23 8.61 13.28
C ALA A 445 35.10 8.36 14.79
N LYS A 446 34.03 8.84 15.43
CA LYS A 446 33.77 8.66 16.86
C LYS A 446 33.11 7.30 17.16
N ALA A 447 32.25 6.80 16.27
CA ALA A 447 31.64 5.48 16.38
C ALA A 447 32.67 4.35 16.31
N GLU A 448 33.73 4.48 15.49
CA GLU A 448 34.84 3.52 15.41
C GLU A 448 35.70 3.45 16.70
N GLN A 449 35.67 4.50 17.52
CA GLN A 449 36.43 4.59 18.77
C GLN A 449 35.63 4.16 20.00
N MET A 450 34.31 3.96 19.85
CA MET A 450 33.50 3.36 20.89
C MET A 450 33.83 1.87 20.99
N PRO A 451 34.09 1.32 22.19
CA PRO A 451 34.32 -0.12 22.33
C PRO A 451 33.12 -0.90 21.77
N PRO A 452 33.32 -2.03 21.08
CA PRO A 452 32.22 -2.89 20.63
C PRO A 452 31.49 -3.45 21.87
N SER A 453 30.48 -2.71 22.30
CA SER A 453 29.66 -2.83 23.51
C SER A 453 30.43 -3.16 24.80
N ALA A 454 30.32 -2.29 25.80
CA ALA A 454 30.63 -2.58 27.20
C ALA A 454 29.61 -3.61 27.74
N ALA A 455 29.74 -4.85 27.30
CA ALA A 455 28.80 -5.94 27.53
C ALA A 455 28.86 -6.57 28.94
N ARG A 456 29.09 -5.78 30.01
CA ARG A 456 29.10 -6.35 31.38
C ARG A 456 28.40 -5.54 32.47
N ASP A 457 28.21 -4.23 32.32
CA ASP A 457 27.46 -3.43 33.31
C ASP A 457 26.02 -3.08 32.86
N ASP A 458 25.73 -3.25 31.56
CA ASP A 458 24.40 -3.01 30.96
C ASP A 458 23.45 -4.21 31.10
N LEU A 459 23.90 -5.35 31.61
CA LEU A 459 22.98 -6.47 31.83
C LEU A 459 22.02 -6.13 32.98
N GLU A 460 22.52 -5.60 34.10
CA GLU A 460 21.65 -5.17 35.21
C GLU A 460 20.83 -3.94 34.84
N ALA A 461 21.42 -2.91 34.20
CA ALA A 461 20.69 -1.71 33.81
C ALA A 461 19.68 -1.96 32.68
N GLY A 462 20.02 -2.80 31.69
CA GLY A 462 19.14 -3.23 30.61
C GLY A 462 18.07 -4.23 31.06
N LEU A 463 18.36 -5.11 32.03
CA LEU A 463 17.34 -5.91 32.72
C LEU A 463 16.42 -5.03 33.57
N LEU A 464 16.97 -4.01 34.26
CA LEU A 464 16.20 -3.05 35.05
C LEU A 464 15.39 -2.07 34.18
N GLU A 465 15.83 -1.75 32.95
CA GLU A 465 15.05 -1.00 31.96
C GLU A 465 13.95 -1.87 31.34
N PHE A 466 14.22 -3.15 31.05
CA PHE A 466 13.17 -4.13 30.69
C PHE A 466 12.12 -4.28 31.80
N GLU A 467 12.54 -4.31 33.08
CA GLU A 467 11.64 -4.35 34.24
C GLU A 467 10.95 -2.99 34.51
N ARG A 468 11.49 -1.86 34.04
CA ARG A 468 10.87 -0.53 34.17
C ARG A 468 9.83 -0.24 33.10
N GLU A 469 10.01 -0.73 31.87
CA GLU A 469 8.98 -0.63 30.82
C GLU A 469 7.69 -1.39 31.18
N GLU A 470 7.74 -2.36 32.10
CA GLU A 470 6.57 -3.10 32.60
C GLU A 470 5.85 -2.47 33.80
N ARG A 471 6.34 -1.34 34.37
CA ARG A 471 5.56 -0.66 35.43
C ARG A 471 4.37 0.07 34.82
N VAL A 472 3.24 -0.62 34.78
CA VAL A 472 2.00 -0.04 34.27
C VAL A 472 1.45 0.96 35.28
N ASP A 473 1.33 2.21 34.86
CA ASP A 473 0.65 3.25 35.63
C ASP A 473 -0.87 2.96 35.66
N ALA A 474 -1.32 2.30 36.72
CA ALA A 474 -2.70 1.90 36.93
C ALA A 474 -3.68 3.10 36.97
N SER A 475 -3.19 4.32 37.17
CA SER A 475 -4.02 5.54 37.17
C SER A 475 -4.48 5.97 35.76
N SER A 476 -3.85 5.44 34.71
CA SER A 476 -4.13 5.76 33.31
C SER A 476 -5.27 4.95 32.68
N TRP A 477 -5.80 3.94 33.37
CA TRP A 477 -6.78 3.02 32.79
C TRP A 477 -8.22 3.53 32.92
N PRO A 478 -9.06 3.33 31.89
CA PRO A 478 -10.48 3.60 32.00
C PRO A 478 -11.14 2.72 33.08
N TYR A 479 -12.19 3.24 33.72
CA TYR A 479 -12.98 2.47 34.69
C TYR A 479 -13.58 1.22 34.01
N PRO A 480 -13.36 0.02 34.58
CA PRO A 480 -13.80 -1.21 33.94
C PRO A 480 -15.33 -1.33 33.99
N ARG A 481 -15.94 -1.68 32.85
CA ARG A 481 -17.40 -1.91 32.75
C ARG A 481 -17.78 -3.38 32.69
N LEU A 482 -16.88 -4.20 32.14
CA LEU A 482 -17.05 -5.64 32.00
C LEU A 482 -15.78 -6.34 32.47
N ALA A 483 -15.91 -7.59 32.88
CA ALA A 483 -14.83 -8.46 33.29
C ALA A 483 -14.59 -9.58 32.29
N VAL A 484 -13.31 -9.77 31.97
CA VAL A 484 -12.77 -10.88 31.17
C VAL A 484 -12.13 -11.88 32.13
N GLY A 485 -12.52 -13.14 32.02
CA GLY A 485 -12.08 -14.24 32.86
C GLY A 485 -11.16 -15.21 32.12
N VAL A 486 -9.92 -15.35 32.58
CA VAL A 486 -8.91 -16.27 32.05
C VAL A 486 -8.96 -17.56 32.87
N LEU A 487 -9.44 -18.64 32.25
CA LEU A 487 -9.58 -19.95 32.89
C LEU A 487 -8.34 -20.81 32.68
N LYS A 488 -8.01 -21.63 33.68
CA LYS A 488 -6.98 -22.67 33.59
C LYS A 488 -7.44 -23.80 32.67
N ASP A 489 -6.54 -24.23 31.79
CA ASP A 489 -6.86 -25.32 30.87
C ASP A 489 -6.56 -26.69 31.48
N SER A 490 -7.59 -27.29 32.07
CA SER A 490 -7.57 -28.64 32.64
C SER A 490 -7.49 -29.79 31.61
N ASN A 491 -7.59 -29.52 30.30
CA ASN A 491 -7.56 -30.54 29.23
C ASN A 491 -6.14 -30.79 28.66
N GLY A 492 -5.09 -30.45 29.42
CA GLY A 492 -3.70 -30.74 29.05
C GLY A 492 -3.11 -29.81 27.99
N SER A 493 -3.71 -28.63 27.78
CA SER A 493 -3.04 -27.56 27.05
C SER A 493 -2.03 -26.87 27.95
N VAL A 494 -0.78 -26.80 27.52
CA VAL A 494 0.27 -26.03 28.20
C VAL A 494 0.21 -24.52 27.89
N MET A 495 -0.81 -24.08 27.14
CA MET A 495 -1.01 -22.68 26.76
C MET A 495 -2.05 -22.00 27.65
N VAL A 496 -1.93 -20.68 27.80
CA VAL A 496 -2.89 -19.81 28.48
C VAL A 496 -3.53 -18.86 27.47
N PRO A 497 -4.83 -18.53 27.59
CA PRO A 497 -5.49 -17.74 26.55
C PRO A 497 -5.10 -16.26 26.53
N ILE A 498 -4.57 -15.75 27.66
CA ILE A 498 -4.01 -14.40 27.80
C ILE A 498 -2.69 -14.49 28.58
N ALA A 499 -1.58 -14.13 27.95
CA ALA A 499 -0.29 -13.96 28.60
C ALA A 499 -0.24 -12.63 29.39
N PRO A 500 0.54 -12.51 30.48
CA PRO A 500 0.59 -11.32 31.33
C PRO A 500 0.81 -10.01 30.55
N LYS A 501 1.70 -10.02 29.55
CA LYS A 501 2.00 -8.83 28.72
C LYS A 501 0.81 -8.24 27.95
N PHE A 502 -0.27 -9.00 27.77
CA PHE A 502 -1.49 -8.54 27.09
C PHE A 502 -2.57 -8.05 28.05
N VAL A 503 -2.43 -8.30 29.36
CA VAL A 503 -3.35 -7.76 30.38
C VAL A 503 -3.45 -6.23 30.29
N PRO A 504 -2.36 -5.45 30.13
CA PRO A 504 -2.47 -3.99 30.01
C PRO A 504 -3.27 -3.56 28.77
N LYS A 505 -3.23 -4.32 27.66
CA LYS A 505 -4.06 -4.04 26.48
C LYS A 505 -5.54 -4.23 26.82
N LEU A 506 -5.92 -5.31 27.52
CA LEU A 506 -7.29 -5.53 27.97
C LEU A 506 -7.78 -4.46 28.96
N ARG A 507 -6.91 -4.02 29.88
CA ARG A 507 -7.21 -2.90 30.79
C ARG A 507 -7.47 -1.60 30.02
N LYS A 508 -6.66 -1.29 29.00
CA LYS A 508 -6.89 -0.14 28.10
C LYS A 508 -8.20 -0.24 27.31
N LEU A 509 -8.64 -1.46 26.99
CA LEU A 509 -9.96 -1.73 26.41
C LEU A 509 -11.12 -1.66 27.42
N ALA A 510 -10.88 -1.17 28.65
CA ALA A 510 -11.86 -1.04 29.73
C ALA A 510 -12.44 -2.36 30.26
N PHE A 511 -11.67 -3.45 30.17
CA PHE A 511 -11.99 -4.70 30.86
C PHE A 511 -11.31 -4.76 32.24
N ARG A 512 -12.03 -5.30 33.22
CA ARG A 512 -11.42 -5.92 34.41
C ARG A 512 -10.92 -7.30 34.00
N VAL A 513 -9.75 -7.72 34.45
CA VAL A 513 -9.17 -9.01 34.06
C VAL A 513 -9.09 -9.90 35.29
N LEU A 514 -9.85 -10.99 35.31
CA LEU A 514 -9.82 -12.02 36.34
C LEU A 514 -9.03 -13.22 35.81
N VAL A 515 -8.10 -13.75 36.59
CA VAL A 515 -7.27 -14.89 36.18
C VAL A 515 -7.34 -15.98 37.24
N GLU A 516 -7.68 -17.20 36.85
CA GLU A 516 -7.62 -18.35 37.75
C GLU A 516 -6.18 -18.59 38.24
N SER A 517 -6.00 -18.79 39.54
CA SER A 517 -4.68 -19.04 40.13
C SER A 517 -4.02 -20.26 39.49
N GLY A 518 -2.78 -20.07 39.04
CA GLY A 518 -2.01 -21.10 38.33
C GLY A 518 -2.46 -21.37 36.90
N ALA A 519 -3.24 -20.48 36.27
CA ALA A 519 -3.64 -20.62 34.86
C ALA A 519 -2.44 -20.52 33.89
N GLY A 520 -1.45 -19.69 34.21
CA GLY A 520 -0.26 -19.48 33.37
C GLY A 520 0.92 -20.41 33.67
N ALA A 521 0.83 -21.24 34.72
CA ALA A 521 1.97 -21.97 35.26
C ALA A 521 2.64 -22.90 34.24
N ASP A 522 1.84 -23.65 33.47
CA ASP A 522 2.35 -24.58 32.44
C ASP A 522 2.96 -23.85 31.24
N ALA A 523 2.55 -22.60 31.01
CA ALA A 523 3.11 -21.74 29.98
C ALA A 523 4.37 -20.99 30.43
N GLY A 524 4.74 -21.08 31.71
CA GLY A 524 5.87 -20.37 32.30
C GLY A 524 5.53 -19.00 32.88
N PHE A 525 4.25 -18.67 33.07
CA PHE A 525 3.81 -17.41 33.68
C PHE A 525 3.33 -17.62 35.13
N THR A 526 3.77 -16.75 36.01
CA THR A 526 3.44 -16.74 37.44
C THR A 526 2.22 -15.86 37.71
N ASP A 527 1.46 -16.20 38.75
CA ASP A 527 0.35 -15.36 39.23
C ASP A 527 0.79 -13.93 39.58
N GLU A 528 2.05 -13.75 39.98
CA GLU A 528 2.59 -12.44 40.33
C GLU A 528 2.81 -11.55 39.11
N GLU A 529 3.25 -12.10 37.98
CA GLU A 529 3.34 -11.36 36.71
C GLU A 529 1.95 -10.86 36.27
N TYR A 530 0.90 -11.68 36.43
CA TYR A 530 -0.46 -11.25 36.17
C TYR A 530 -0.92 -10.11 37.10
N ARG A 531 -0.62 -10.17 38.41
CA ARG A 531 -0.93 -9.09 39.35
C ARG A 531 -0.23 -7.79 38.95
N ARG A 532 1.06 -7.85 38.65
CA ARG A 532 1.85 -6.70 38.20
C ARG A 532 1.30 -6.08 36.91
N ALA A 533 0.80 -6.92 36.00
CA ALA A 533 0.22 -6.48 34.74
C ALA A 533 -1.21 -5.90 34.87
N GLY A 534 -1.83 -5.96 36.05
CA GLY A 534 -3.16 -5.37 36.31
C GLY A 534 -4.33 -6.35 36.37
N ALA A 535 -4.07 -7.65 36.46
CA ALA A 535 -5.08 -8.67 36.62
C ALA A 535 -5.34 -8.99 38.10
N GLU A 536 -6.53 -9.48 38.39
CA GLU A 536 -6.92 -9.98 39.69
C GLU A 536 -6.90 -11.50 39.69
N ILE A 537 -6.08 -12.07 40.56
CA ILE A 537 -5.99 -13.53 40.71
C ILE A 537 -7.14 -14.02 41.57
N VAL A 538 -7.90 -14.98 41.06
CA VAL A 538 -9.01 -15.62 41.78
C VAL A 538 -8.72 -17.11 42.01
N PRO A 539 -9.22 -17.72 43.10
CA PRO A 539 -8.71 -19.00 43.58
C PRO A 539 -9.15 -20.22 42.76
N ASN A 540 -10.26 -20.14 42.02
CA ASN A 540 -10.81 -21.27 41.27
C ASN A 540 -11.61 -20.82 40.05
N ALA A 541 -11.88 -21.76 39.14
CA ALA A 541 -12.67 -21.55 37.94
C ALA A 541 -14.08 -20.99 38.23
N ASP A 542 -14.75 -21.40 39.31
CA ASP A 542 -16.09 -20.91 39.66
C ASP A 542 -16.09 -19.41 39.99
N ALA A 543 -15.05 -18.92 40.65
CA ALA A 543 -14.88 -17.49 40.90
C ALA A 543 -14.69 -16.70 39.60
N VAL A 544 -13.97 -17.25 38.62
CA VAL A 544 -13.84 -16.64 37.28
C VAL A 544 -15.19 -16.63 36.56
N ILE A 545 -15.88 -17.77 36.50
CA ILE A 545 -17.14 -17.95 35.75
C ILE A 545 -18.23 -17.00 36.28
N ASN A 546 -18.31 -16.83 37.61
CA ASN A 546 -19.29 -15.94 38.21
C ASN A 546 -18.88 -14.46 38.11
N GLY A 547 -17.57 -14.16 38.18
CA GLY A 547 -17.05 -12.79 38.22
C GLY A 547 -16.80 -12.12 36.86
N ALA A 548 -16.83 -12.88 35.76
CA ALA A 548 -16.57 -12.36 34.41
C ALA A 548 -17.77 -12.58 33.47
N GLU A 549 -18.00 -11.64 32.55
CA GLU A 549 -19.01 -11.76 31.48
C GLU A 549 -18.44 -12.47 30.25
N VAL A 550 -17.15 -12.29 29.99
CA VAL A 550 -16.44 -12.92 28.87
C VAL A 550 -15.41 -13.90 29.40
N LEU A 551 -15.57 -15.18 29.10
CA LEU A 551 -14.71 -16.27 29.53
C LEU A 551 -13.76 -16.67 28.39
N LEU A 552 -12.49 -16.80 28.71
CA LEU A 552 -11.43 -17.16 27.78
C LEU A 552 -10.83 -18.49 28.17
N ARG A 553 -10.73 -19.40 27.21
CA ARG A 553 -10.11 -20.70 27.35
C ARG A 553 -9.43 -21.09 26.03
N VAL A 554 -8.35 -21.87 26.09
CA VAL A 554 -7.71 -22.39 24.88
C VAL A 554 -8.50 -23.56 24.31
N SER A 555 -8.59 -24.67 25.06
CA SER A 555 -9.28 -25.88 24.60
C SER A 555 -10.79 -25.77 24.74
N ALA A 556 -11.51 -26.64 24.02
CA ALA A 556 -12.96 -26.76 24.09
C ALA A 556 -13.46 -26.90 25.55
N PRO A 557 -14.62 -26.31 25.88
CA PRO A 557 -15.16 -26.40 27.22
C PRO A 557 -15.59 -27.83 27.55
N THR A 558 -15.39 -28.23 28.81
CA THR A 558 -15.89 -29.52 29.29
C THR A 558 -17.39 -29.45 29.52
N ARG A 559 -18.08 -30.59 29.40
CA ARG A 559 -19.53 -30.67 29.66
C ARG A 559 -19.90 -30.15 31.05
N ASP A 560 -19.06 -30.45 32.03
CA ASP A 560 -19.21 -30.00 33.40
C ASP A 560 -19.11 -28.46 33.53
N MET A 561 -18.11 -27.85 32.88
CA MET A 561 -17.99 -26.39 32.83
C MET A 561 -19.23 -25.74 32.17
N VAL A 562 -19.68 -26.29 31.03
CA VAL A 562 -20.87 -25.77 30.33
C VAL A 562 -22.11 -25.87 31.22
N SER A 563 -22.27 -26.94 32.03
CA SER A 563 -23.41 -27.07 32.94
C SER A 563 -23.42 -26.07 34.09
N ARG A 564 -22.26 -25.54 34.47
CA ARG A 564 -22.09 -24.54 35.54
C ARG A 564 -22.07 -23.11 35.02
N MET A 565 -21.96 -22.91 33.70
CA MET A 565 -21.87 -21.59 33.08
C MET A 565 -23.25 -20.92 33.04
N PRO A 566 -23.39 -19.70 33.60
CA PRO A 566 -24.61 -18.90 33.44
C PRO A 566 -24.92 -18.61 31.96
N ARG A 567 -26.20 -18.44 31.63
CA ARG A 567 -26.67 -18.32 30.23
C ARG A 567 -26.30 -16.99 29.55
N ASP A 568 -25.90 -16.00 30.32
CA ASP A 568 -25.55 -14.64 29.91
C ASP A 568 -24.05 -14.46 29.59
N LYS A 569 -23.24 -15.53 29.69
CA LYS A 569 -21.79 -15.48 29.47
C LYS A 569 -21.42 -15.71 28.01
N VAL A 570 -20.35 -15.04 27.58
CA VAL A 570 -19.69 -15.31 26.29
C VAL A 570 -18.43 -16.14 26.54
N LEU A 571 -18.30 -17.28 25.86
CA LEU A 571 -17.10 -18.12 25.93
C LEU A 571 -16.35 -18.10 24.60
N ILE A 572 -15.05 -17.80 24.64
CA ILE A 572 -14.16 -17.86 23.48
C ILE A 572 -13.14 -18.99 23.70
N SER A 573 -13.15 -19.98 22.81
CA SER A 573 -12.23 -21.15 22.83
C SER A 573 -12.20 -21.88 21.49
N TYR A 574 -11.24 -22.80 21.29
CA TYR A 574 -11.26 -23.74 20.16
C TYR A 574 -12.29 -24.85 20.39
N LEU A 575 -13.30 -24.98 19.51
CA LEU A 575 -14.38 -25.96 19.65
C LEU A 575 -14.17 -27.28 18.88
N PHE A 576 -13.41 -27.25 17.79
CA PHE A 576 -13.08 -28.41 16.96
C PHE A 576 -11.55 -28.50 16.82
N PRO A 577 -10.99 -29.66 16.43
CA PRO A 577 -9.62 -29.74 15.91
C PRO A 577 -9.55 -28.94 14.60
N SER A 578 -9.50 -27.63 14.73
CA SER A 578 -9.32 -26.67 13.64
C SER A 578 -7.84 -26.46 13.43
N VAL A 579 -7.47 -26.08 12.22
CA VAL A 579 -6.11 -25.64 11.90
C VAL A 579 -5.74 -24.51 12.88
N SER A 580 -4.69 -24.74 13.67
CA SER A 580 -4.19 -23.76 14.63
C SER A 580 -3.83 -22.46 13.91
N ALA A 581 -4.26 -21.31 14.43
CA ALA A 581 -3.84 -20.01 13.90
C ALA A 581 -2.31 -19.78 14.02
N MET A 582 -1.62 -20.66 14.74
CA MET A 582 -0.18 -20.62 15.02
C MET A 582 0.64 -21.51 14.07
N GLN A 583 0.15 -21.76 12.84
CA GLN A 583 0.85 -22.59 11.85
C GLN A 583 2.30 -22.16 11.59
N GLY A 584 2.59 -20.86 11.63
CA GLY A 584 3.98 -20.38 11.51
C GLY A 584 4.88 -20.98 12.61
N LEU A 585 4.42 -20.92 13.86
CA LEU A 585 5.16 -21.49 14.99
C LEU A 585 5.35 -23.01 14.84
N GLN A 586 4.37 -23.71 14.25
CA GLN A 586 4.51 -25.14 13.91
C GLN A 586 5.64 -25.40 12.91
N GLY A 587 5.69 -24.61 11.82
CA GLY A 587 6.73 -24.70 10.80
C GLY A 587 8.13 -24.45 11.35
N TYR A 588 8.27 -23.42 12.20
CA TYR A 588 9.52 -23.15 12.91
C TYR A 588 9.92 -24.33 13.81
N ARG A 589 9.01 -24.81 14.66
CA ARG A 589 9.30 -25.92 15.58
C ARG A 589 9.71 -27.20 14.86
N ALA A 590 9.03 -27.51 13.75
CA ALA A 590 9.29 -28.70 12.95
C ALA A 590 10.74 -28.75 12.48
N VAL A 591 11.29 -27.61 12.05
CA VAL A 591 12.68 -27.50 11.62
C VAL A 591 13.65 -27.71 12.79
N ILE A 592 13.35 -27.12 13.96
CA ILE A 592 14.19 -27.29 15.15
C ILE A 592 14.21 -28.75 15.61
N GLU A 593 13.06 -29.43 15.65
CA GLU A 593 13.01 -30.85 16.01
C GLU A 593 13.69 -31.73 14.96
N ALA A 594 13.54 -31.40 13.68
CA ALA A 594 14.24 -32.10 12.61
C ALA A 594 15.76 -32.03 12.79
N PHE A 595 16.32 -30.84 12.98
CA PHE A 595 17.77 -30.67 13.15
C PHE A 595 18.29 -31.16 14.50
N ASN A 596 17.46 -31.20 15.53
CA ASN A 596 17.82 -31.83 16.80
C ASN A 596 17.95 -33.35 16.66
N ALA A 597 17.14 -33.98 15.81
CA ALA A 597 17.20 -35.42 15.56
C ALA A 597 18.19 -35.81 14.43
N LEU A 598 18.59 -34.86 13.57
CA LEU A 598 19.45 -35.11 12.43
C LEU A 598 20.93 -35.18 12.86
N PRO A 599 21.65 -36.28 12.60
CA PRO A 599 23.08 -36.40 12.89
C PRO A 599 23.94 -35.72 11.81
N LYS A 600 23.56 -34.51 11.38
CA LYS A 600 24.23 -33.73 10.33
C LYS A 600 24.04 -32.22 10.57
N LEU A 601 25.07 -31.43 10.26
CA LEU A 601 24.97 -29.97 10.33
C LEU A 601 23.98 -29.42 9.29
N SER A 602 23.22 -28.39 9.69
CA SER A 602 22.30 -27.69 8.78
C SER A 602 23.04 -26.97 7.65
N LYS A 603 24.10 -26.22 8.01
CA LYS A 603 24.90 -25.41 7.08
C LYS A 603 26.14 -26.13 6.59
N ALA A 604 26.55 -25.78 5.37
CA ALA A 604 27.86 -26.17 4.86
C ALA A 604 28.96 -25.52 5.70
N SER A 605 30.05 -26.26 5.93
CA SER A 605 31.21 -25.77 6.66
C SER A 605 32.49 -26.31 6.02
N ILE A 606 33.52 -25.47 5.97
CA ILE A 606 34.87 -25.84 5.55
C ILE A 606 35.77 -25.61 6.76
N SER A 607 36.47 -26.66 7.18
CA SER A 607 37.43 -26.60 8.28
C SER A 607 38.74 -27.26 7.87
N ALA A 608 39.76 -27.16 8.73
CA ALA A 608 41.03 -27.86 8.53
C ALA A 608 40.85 -29.40 8.42
N ALA A 609 39.79 -29.96 9.00
CA ALA A 609 39.48 -31.38 8.94
C ALA A 609 38.75 -31.80 7.64
N GLY A 610 38.28 -30.84 6.83
CA GLY A 610 37.59 -31.12 5.56
C GLY A 610 36.31 -30.31 5.36
N ARG A 611 35.59 -30.62 4.27
CA ARG A 611 34.34 -29.99 3.85
C ARG A 611 33.14 -30.83 4.27
N VAL A 612 32.18 -30.20 4.94
CA VAL A 612 30.86 -30.78 5.26
C VAL A 612 29.81 -30.09 4.39
N GLU A 613 28.99 -30.88 3.70
CA GLU A 613 27.88 -30.38 2.89
C GLU A 613 26.69 -29.97 3.76
N ALA A 614 25.97 -28.94 3.33
CA ALA A 614 24.71 -28.53 3.95
C ALA A 614 23.67 -29.67 3.93
N ALA A 615 22.77 -29.66 4.92
CA ALA A 615 21.62 -30.53 4.91
C ALA A 615 20.66 -30.16 3.78
N LYS A 616 20.00 -31.17 3.19
CA LYS A 616 18.95 -30.99 2.18
C LYS A 616 17.59 -31.22 2.82
N VAL A 617 16.76 -30.18 2.84
CA VAL A 617 15.44 -30.18 3.47
C VAL A 617 14.37 -30.12 2.38
N PHE A 618 13.40 -31.04 2.40
CA PHE A 618 12.27 -31.03 1.48
C PHE A 618 10.96 -30.81 2.23
N VAL A 619 10.24 -29.76 1.87
CA VAL A 619 8.96 -29.39 2.51
C VAL A 619 7.81 -29.70 1.55
N ILE A 620 6.85 -30.48 2.03
CA ILE A 620 5.67 -30.92 1.28
C ILE A 620 4.42 -30.26 1.86
N GLY A 621 3.78 -29.42 1.06
CA GLY A 621 2.76 -28.46 1.47
C GLY A 621 3.38 -27.10 1.76
N ALA A 622 3.09 -26.09 0.93
CA ALA A 622 3.53 -24.72 1.09
C ALA A 622 2.36 -23.84 1.58
N GLY A 623 1.76 -24.24 2.71
CA GLY A 623 0.89 -23.36 3.51
C GLY A 623 1.71 -22.50 4.47
N VAL A 624 1.07 -21.88 5.46
CA VAL A 624 1.75 -21.02 6.44
C VAL A 624 2.85 -21.79 7.20
N ALA A 625 2.56 -23.01 7.68
CA ALA A 625 3.56 -23.86 8.34
C ALA A 625 4.69 -24.28 7.39
N GLY A 626 4.37 -24.61 6.15
CA GLY A 626 5.33 -25.03 5.14
C GLY A 626 6.30 -23.90 4.76
N LEU A 627 5.78 -22.71 4.47
CA LEU A 627 6.59 -21.54 4.14
C LEU A 627 7.49 -21.13 5.31
N GLN A 628 6.96 -21.16 6.54
CA GLN A 628 7.78 -20.88 7.72
C GLN A 628 8.88 -21.94 7.93
N ALA A 629 8.58 -23.22 7.67
CA ALA A 629 9.60 -24.27 7.70
C ALA A 629 10.68 -24.05 6.62
N ILE A 630 10.30 -23.59 5.42
CA ILE A 630 11.24 -23.28 4.34
C ILE A 630 12.15 -22.12 4.76
N SER A 631 11.57 -21.02 5.21
CA SER A 631 12.31 -19.83 5.65
C SER A 631 13.25 -20.16 6.81
N THR A 632 12.77 -20.92 7.81
CA THR A 632 13.57 -21.32 8.97
C THR A 632 14.73 -22.24 8.58
N ALA A 633 14.49 -23.25 7.75
CA ALA A 633 15.54 -24.16 7.30
C ALA A 633 16.59 -23.45 6.42
N HIS A 634 16.15 -22.53 5.55
CA HIS A 634 17.04 -21.71 4.73
C HIS A 634 17.90 -20.78 5.59
N GLY A 635 17.30 -20.11 6.58
CA GLY A 635 18.00 -19.28 7.55
C GLY A 635 19.04 -20.04 8.38
N LEU A 636 18.83 -21.33 8.64
CA LEU A 636 19.81 -22.23 9.28
C LEU A 636 20.93 -22.68 8.32
N GLY A 637 20.93 -22.22 7.06
CA GLY A 637 21.95 -22.51 6.04
C GLY A 637 21.75 -23.83 5.29
N ALA A 638 20.57 -24.46 5.39
CA ALA A 638 20.26 -25.68 4.67
C ALA A 638 19.86 -25.40 3.20
N GLN A 639 20.02 -26.40 2.33
CA GLN A 639 19.46 -26.37 0.98
C GLN A 639 18.01 -26.81 1.05
N VAL A 640 17.08 -25.91 0.72
CA VAL A 640 15.65 -26.17 0.90
C VAL A 640 14.95 -26.33 -0.43
N PHE A 641 14.09 -27.34 -0.51
CA PHE A 641 13.23 -27.65 -1.64
C PHE A 641 11.78 -27.63 -1.17
N GLY A 642 10.87 -27.04 -1.95
CA GLY A 642 9.45 -26.95 -1.59
C GLY A 642 8.54 -27.53 -2.67
N HIS A 643 7.47 -28.20 -2.28
CA HIS A 643 6.45 -28.73 -3.19
C HIS A 643 5.04 -28.45 -2.65
N ASP A 644 4.15 -27.97 -3.51
CA ASP A 644 2.71 -27.89 -3.28
C ASP A 644 1.98 -28.28 -4.56
N VAL A 645 0.71 -28.67 -4.42
CA VAL A 645 -0.17 -28.97 -5.56
C VAL A 645 -0.63 -27.69 -6.26
N ARG A 646 -0.65 -26.56 -5.55
CA ARG A 646 -1.03 -25.26 -6.07
C ARG A 646 0.15 -24.64 -6.82
N PRO A 647 0.00 -24.28 -8.10
CA PRO A 647 1.08 -23.64 -8.85
C PRO A 647 1.42 -22.23 -8.32
N SER A 648 0.46 -21.55 -7.68
CA SER A 648 0.65 -20.20 -7.13
C SER A 648 1.66 -20.14 -5.99
N THR A 649 1.89 -21.24 -5.27
CA THR A 649 2.84 -21.25 -4.15
C THR A 649 4.29 -21.32 -4.62
N ARG A 650 4.55 -21.42 -5.92
CA ARG A 650 5.91 -21.46 -6.47
C ARG A 650 6.68 -20.19 -6.09
N GLU A 651 6.07 -19.04 -6.34
CA GLU A 651 6.65 -17.73 -6.05
C GLU A 651 6.86 -17.55 -4.54
N GLU A 652 5.91 -18.01 -3.72
CA GLU A 652 6.02 -17.99 -2.26
C GLU A 652 7.21 -18.82 -1.76
N VAL A 653 7.39 -20.04 -2.28
CA VAL A 653 8.52 -20.92 -1.95
C VAL A 653 9.86 -20.29 -2.34
N GLU A 654 9.93 -19.72 -3.54
CA GLU A 654 11.15 -19.08 -4.07
C GLU A 654 11.48 -17.80 -3.26
N SER A 655 10.48 -17.00 -2.87
CA SER A 655 10.65 -15.82 -2.00
C SER A 655 11.19 -16.15 -0.61
N CYS A 656 10.85 -17.33 -0.07
CA CYS A 656 11.34 -17.82 1.22
C CYS A 656 12.75 -18.44 1.15
N GLY A 657 13.42 -18.40 -0.02
CA GLY A 657 14.75 -18.97 -0.23
C GLY A 657 14.77 -20.47 -0.56
N GLY A 658 13.60 -21.08 -0.80
CA GLY A 658 13.47 -22.47 -1.22
C GLY A 658 13.48 -22.63 -2.74
N LYS A 659 13.83 -23.83 -3.23
CA LYS A 659 13.69 -24.20 -4.64
C LYS A 659 12.39 -24.96 -4.86
N PHE A 660 11.48 -24.41 -5.67
CA PHE A 660 10.21 -25.09 -5.96
C PHE A 660 10.40 -26.31 -6.86
N ILE A 661 9.80 -27.43 -6.47
CA ILE A 661 9.78 -28.70 -7.21
C ILE A 661 8.34 -28.96 -7.67
N GLY A 662 8.05 -28.80 -8.97
CA GLY A 662 6.70 -28.97 -9.54
C GLY A 662 6.68 -29.86 -10.79
N LEU A 663 5.52 -30.48 -11.09
CA LEU A 663 5.28 -31.28 -12.31
C LEU A 663 3.83 -31.17 -12.81
N ARG A 664 3.64 -31.49 -14.11
CA ARG A 664 2.34 -31.67 -14.79
C ARG A 664 1.54 -32.83 -14.16
N MET A 665 0.52 -32.52 -13.36
CA MET A 665 -0.68 -33.25 -12.88
C MET A 665 -0.77 -34.80 -12.76
N ARG A 666 0.08 -35.66 -13.34
CA ARG A 666 -0.06 -37.13 -13.31
C ARG A 666 1.02 -37.92 -12.55
N ALA A 667 2.03 -37.26 -11.97
CA ALA A 667 3.20 -37.96 -11.38
C ALA A 667 3.61 -37.46 -9.96
N GLN A 668 2.68 -36.97 -9.13
CA GLN A 668 3.02 -36.39 -7.82
C GLN A 668 3.75 -37.37 -6.90
N ARG A 669 3.27 -38.61 -6.79
CA ARG A 669 3.87 -39.63 -5.91
C ARG A 669 5.26 -40.03 -6.36
N GLU A 670 5.49 -40.15 -7.67
CA GLU A 670 6.80 -40.44 -8.25
C GLU A 670 7.80 -39.31 -8.03
N LEU A 671 7.35 -38.06 -8.15
CA LEU A 671 8.16 -36.87 -7.85
C LEU A 671 8.64 -36.88 -6.41
N ILE A 672 7.71 -37.09 -5.46
CA ILE A 672 8.04 -37.16 -4.03
C ILE A 672 9.03 -38.32 -3.82
N ALA A 673 8.73 -39.52 -4.33
CA ALA A 673 9.59 -40.69 -4.20
C ALA A 673 11.00 -40.47 -4.75
N ASN A 674 11.16 -39.75 -5.86
CA ASN A 674 12.47 -39.46 -6.44
C ASN A 674 13.21 -38.33 -5.69
N THR A 675 12.48 -37.40 -5.08
CA THR A 675 13.08 -36.26 -4.38
C THR A 675 13.58 -36.66 -2.99
N ILE A 676 12.77 -37.40 -2.22
CA ILE A 676 13.09 -37.74 -0.82
C ILE A 676 14.38 -38.58 -0.69
N LYS A 677 14.73 -39.39 -1.71
CA LYS A 677 15.97 -40.18 -1.79
C LYS A 677 17.24 -39.35 -1.60
N HIS A 678 17.18 -38.07 -1.98
CA HIS A 678 18.31 -37.15 -1.95
C HIS A 678 18.27 -36.16 -0.78
N CYS A 679 17.26 -36.27 0.09
CA CYS A 679 17.02 -35.35 1.20
C CYS A 679 17.45 -35.94 2.54
N ASP A 680 17.98 -35.09 3.40
CA ASP A 680 18.36 -35.43 4.77
C ASP A 680 17.16 -35.22 5.73
N VAL A 681 16.32 -34.21 5.44
CA VAL A 681 15.11 -33.89 6.20
C VAL A 681 13.91 -33.78 5.27
N VAL A 682 12.76 -34.33 5.67
CA VAL A 682 11.47 -34.12 5.00
C VAL A 682 10.45 -33.58 6.00
N ILE A 683 9.75 -32.49 5.68
CA ILE A 683 8.71 -31.91 6.52
C ILE A 683 7.38 -31.95 5.76
N CYS A 684 6.38 -32.62 6.32
CA CYS A 684 5.06 -32.76 5.73
C CYS A 684 4.03 -31.90 6.48
N THR A 685 3.34 -31.03 5.74
CA THR A 685 2.34 -30.09 6.30
C THR A 685 1.00 -30.14 5.56
N ALA A 686 0.83 -31.08 4.63
CA ALA A 686 -0.33 -31.12 3.76
C ALA A 686 -1.57 -31.58 4.53
N ALA A 687 -2.58 -30.72 4.61
CA ALA A 687 -3.88 -31.01 5.21
C ALA A 687 -5.01 -30.62 4.25
N ILE A 688 -6.13 -31.36 4.29
CA ILE A 688 -7.35 -31.03 3.54
C ILE A 688 -8.48 -30.83 4.55
N HIS A 689 -9.14 -29.68 4.50
CA HIS A 689 -10.19 -29.35 5.45
C HIS A 689 -11.35 -30.37 5.38
N GLY A 690 -11.75 -30.91 6.53
CA GLY A 690 -12.84 -31.88 6.64
C GLY A 690 -12.56 -33.29 6.11
N LYS A 691 -11.31 -33.61 5.71
CA LYS A 691 -10.90 -34.95 5.24
C LYS A 691 -9.62 -35.41 5.95
N PRO A 692 -9.34 -36.72 5.99
CA PRO A 692 -8.04 -37.21 6.44
C PRO A 692 -6.89 -36.61 5.61
N SER A 693 -5.71 -36.50 6.23
CA SER A 693 -4.50 -35.99 5.58
C SER A 693 -4.14 -36.81 4.33
N PRO A 694 -3.67 -36.19 3.25
CA PRO A 694 -3.22 -36.91 2.06
C PRO A 694 -2.13 -37.93 2.37
N LYS A 695 -2.25 -39.14 1.81
CA LYS A 695 -1.27 -40.23 1.94
C LYS A 695 -0.12 -40.02 0.96
N LEU A 696 0.97 -39.41 1.41
CA LEU A 696 2.04 -38.91 0.53
C LEU A 696 3.28 -39.81 0.52
N ILE A 697 3.69 -40.32 1.69
CA ILE A 697 4.92 -41.09 1.85
C ILE A 697 4.59 -42.47 2.46
N SER A 698 4.76 -43.54 1.68
CA SER A 698 4.63 -44.91 2.18
C SER A 698 5.91 -45.40 2.86
N ARG A 699 5.81 -46.49 3.63
CA ARG A 699 6.94 -47.13 4.29
C ARG A 699 8.06 -47.50 3.31
N ASP A 700 7.72 -48.00 2.13
CA ASP A 700 8.71 -48.32 1.09
C ASP A 700 9.39 -47.09 0.49
N MET A 701 8.71 -45.95 0.45
CA MET A 701 9.31 -44.68 0.03
C MET A 701 10.31 -44.18 1.08
N LEU A 702 10.00 -44.31 2.37
CA LEU A 702 10.93 -43.96 3.46
C LEU A 702 12.24 -44.74 3.37
N ARG A 703 12.18 -46.05 3.09
CA ARG A 703 13.36 -46.93 2.95
C ARG A 703 14.35 -46.48 1.88
N SER A 704 13.92 -45.66 0.94
CA SER A 704 14.78 -45.11 -0.12
C SER A 704 15.61 -43.90 0.32
N MET A 705 15.31 -43.34 1.50
CA MET A 705 16.10 -42.27 2.12
C MET A 705 17.39 -42.82 2.74
N LYS A 706 18.34 -41.92 3.03
CA LYS A 706 19.59 -42.31 3.69
C LYS A 706 19.32 -42.66 5.17
N PRO A 707 19.98 -43.69 5.72
CA PRO A 707 19.99 -43.91 7.16
C PRO A 707 20.46 -42.65 7.91
N GLY A 708 19.79 -42.30 9.00
CA GLY A 708 20.01 -41.07 9.76
C GLY A 708 19.15 -39.88 9.28
N SER A 709 18.45 -39.98 8.15
CA SER A 709 17.49 -38.95 7.72
C SER A 709 16.32 -38.80 8.72
N VAL A 710 15.69 -37.63 8.71
CA VAL A 710 14.57 -37.29 9.60
C VAL A 710 13.34 -36.89 8.80
N VAL A 711 12.17 -37.37 9.20
CA VAL A 711 10.87 -36.95 8.66
C VAL A 711 10.02 -36.39 9.78
N VAL A 712 9.50 -35.18 9.59
CA VAL A 712 8.58 -34.53 10.54
C VAL A 712 7.20 -34.42 9.88
N ASP A 713 6.20 -35.02 10.52
CA ASP A 713 4.81 -35.02 10.05
C ASP A 713 3.93 -34.19 10.97
N LEU A 714 3.43 -33.06 10.46
CA LEU A 714 2.54 -32.15 11.19
C LEU A 714 1.07 -32.49 11.02
N ALA A 715 0.73 -33.44 10.14
CA ALA A 715 -0.66 -33.79 9.83
C ALA A 715 -1.15 -35.05 10.59
N THR A 716 -0.42 -35.50 11.62
CA THR A 716 -0.75 -36.71 12.39
C THR A 716 -2.08 -36.66 13.13
N GLU A 717 -2.55 -35.47 13.48
CA GLU A 717 -3.88 -35.27 14.06
C GLU A 717 -5.00 -35.62 13.08
N PHE A 718 -4.74 -35.49 11.77
CA PHE A 718 -5.68 -35.77 10.69
C PHE A 718 -5.43 -37.13 10.02
N GLY A 719 -4.68 -38.03 10.67
CA GLY A 719 -4.42 -39.38 10.18
C GLY A 719 -5.69 -40.20 9.89
N ASP A 720 -5.60 -41.11 8.93
CA ASP A 720 -6.70 -42.01 8.58
C ASP A 720 -6.74 -43.19 9.56
N THR A 721 -7.44 -42.99 10.66
CA THR A 721 -7.62 -43.98 11.73
C THR A 721 -8.27 -45.28 11.24
N ARG A 722 -9.04 -45.26 10.14
CA ARG A 722 -9.69 -46.45 9.57
C ARG A 722 -8.71 -47.34 8.82
N SER A 723 -7.72 -46.77 8.16
CA SER A 723 -6.70 -47.54 7.43
C SER A 723 -5.41 -47.76 8.21
N GLY A 724 -5.33 -47.31 9.46
CA GLY A 724 -4.10 -47.34 10.26
C GLY A 724 -2.96 -46.45 9.72
N TRP A 725 -3.30 -45.40 8.95
CA TRP A 725 -2.31 -44.51 8.35
C TRP A 725 -2.12 -43.26 9.20
N GLY A 726 -0.91 -43.03 9.70
CA GLY A 726 -0.63 -42.07 10.78
C GLY A 726 -0.84 -40.60 10.44
N GLY A 727 -0.49 -40.15 9.23
CA GLY A 727 -0.59 -38.74 8.82
C GLY A 727 -0.34 -38.55 7.32
N ASN A 728 0.55 -37.63 6.95
CA ASN A 728 1.07 -37.61 5.58
C ASN A 728 1.98 -38.81 5.28
N VAL A 729 2.63 -39.33 6.32
CA VAL A 729 3.53 -40.49 6.27
C VAL A 729 2.84 -41.68 6.94
N GLU A 730 2.94 -42.85 6.31
CA GLU A 730 2.23 -44.07 6.71
C GLU A 730 2.45 -44.47 8.17
N VAL A 731 3.71 -44.43 8.60
CA VAL A 731 4.19 -44.91 9.91
C VAL A 731 4.28 -43.80 10.96
N SER A 732 3.73 -42.61 10.68
CA SER A 732 3.79 -41.50 11.64
C SER A 732 3.11 -41.85 12.96
N PRO A 733 3.82 -41.80 14.09
CA PRO A 733 3.21 -42.00 15.39
C PRO A 733 2.43 -40.74 15.81
N LYS A 734 1.50 -40.88 16.77
CA LYS A 734 0.80 -39.73 17.34
C LYS A 734 1.55 -39.23 18.58
N ASP A 735 2.00 -37.99 18.55
CA ASP A 735 2.74 -37.33 19.64
C ASP A 735 4.02 -38.04 20.10
N ASP A 736 4.66 -38.80 19.21
CA ASP A 736 5.87 -39.57 19.52
C ASP A 736 6.85 -39.57 18.33
N GLN A 737 7.91 -40.38 18.40
CA GLN A 737 8.83 -40.64 17.32
C GLN A 737 9.11 -42.14 17.17
N VAL A 738 9.30 -42.60 15.94
CA VAL A 738 9.63 -43.98 15.62
C VAL A 738 10.82 -44.02 14.68
N VAL A 739 11.69 -45.03 14.83
CA VAL A 739 12.78 -45.26 13.88
C VAL A 739 12.39 -46.42 12.97
N VAL A 740 12.36 -46.16 11.66
CA VAL A 740 12.03 -47.16 10.63
C VAL A 740 13.22 -47.28 9.69
N ASP A 741 13.87 -48.44 9.69
CA ASP A 741 15.00 -48.75 8.79
C ASP A 741 16.14 -47.70 8.87
N GLY A 742 16.37 -47.14 10.07
CA GLY A 742 17.37 -46.11 10.33
C GLY A 742 16.93 -44.67 10.06
N ILE A 743 15.68 -44.44 9.62
CA ILE A 743 15.08 -43.11 9.43
C ILE A 743 14.22 -42.77 10.66
N THR A 744 14.40 -41.58 11.22
CA THR A 744 13.58 -41.11 12.35
C THR A 744 12.34 -40.41 11.82
N VAL A 745 11.16 -40.92 12.17
CA VAL A 745 9.87 -40.30 11.83
C VAL A 745 9.27 -39.71 13.10
N ILE A 746 9.14 -38.39 13.13
CA ILE A 746 8.60 -37.61 14.24
C ILE A 746 7.17 -37.20 13.87
N GLY A 747 6.20 -37.67 14.65
CA GLY A 747 4.80 -37.32 14.48
C GLY A 747 4.30 -36.56 15.70
N ARG A 748 3.96 -35.28 15.52
CA ARG A 748 3.52 -34.42 16.62
C ARG A 748 2.17 -33.81 16.27
N THR A 749 1.20 -33.95 17.16
CA THR A 749 0.00 -33.12 17.16
C THR A 749 0.31 -31.84 17.92
N ARG A 750 -0.19 -30.71 17.43
CA ARG A 750 -0.02 -29.39 18.05
C ARG A 750 1.43 -29.09 18.50
N ILE A 751 2.40 -29.28 17.60
CA ILE A 751 3.85 -29.13 17.87
C ILE A 751 4.21 -27.74 18.44
N GLU A 752 3.40 -26.71 18.15
CA GLU A 752 3.53 -25.36 18.67
C GLU A 752 3.46 -25.28 20.21
N THR A 753 2.79 -26.25 20.86
CA THR A 753 2.67 -26.30 22.32
C THR A 753 4.00 -26.50 23.02
N ARG A 754 5.04 -26.94 22.31
CA ARG A 754 6.41 -27.03 22.84
C ARG A 754 7.14 -25.68 22.91
N MET A 755 6.46 -24.61 22.50
CA MET A 755 6.83 -23.22 22.72
C MET A 755 5.65 -22.50 23.38
N PRO A 756 5.27 -22.90 24.61
CA PRO A 756 4.00 -22.51 25.18
C PRO A 756 3.91 -21.01 25.48
N VAL A 757 5.03 -20.34 25.77
CA VAL A 757 5.11 -18.88 25.91
C VAL A 757 4.69 -18.21 24.60
N GLN A 758 5.41 -18.45 23.50
CA GLN A 758 5.15 -17.81 22.21
C GLN A 758 3.78 -18.18 21.65
N ALA A 759 3.35 -19.43 21.84
CA ALA A 759 2.04 -19.89 21.41
C ALA A 759 0.91 -19.17 22.18
N SER A 760 1.04 -19.04 23.50
CA SER A 760 0.09 -18.30 24.34
C SER A 760 0.06 -16.82 23.95
N GLU A 761 1.21 -16.21 23.65
CA GLU A 761 1.27 -14.80 23.25
C GLU A 761 0.61 -14.52 21.89
N LEU A 762 0.87 -15.35 20.88
CA LEU A 762 0.23 -15.23 19.57
C LEU A 762 -1.28 -15.45 19.68
N PHE A 763 -1.70 -16.42 20.50
CA PHE A 763 -3.11 -16.65 20.77
C PHE A 763 -3.74 -15.45 21.50
N SER A 764 -3.05 -14.89 22.51
CA SER A 764 -3.48 -13.70 23.24
C SER A 764 -3.71 -12.50 22.33
N MET A 765 -2.82 -12.32 21.34
CA MET A 765 -2.94 -11.24 20.36
C MET A 765 -4.20 -11.38 19.52
N ASN A 766 -4.50 -12.59 19.04
CA ASN A 766 -5.73 -12.88 18.28
C ASN A 766 -6.97 -12.62 19.13
N ILE A 767 -6.97 -13.04 20.41
CA ILE A 767 -8.08 -12.80 21.33
C ILE A 767 -8.26 -11.31 21.62
N CYS A 768 -7.17 -10.57 21.87
CA CYS A 768 -7.26 -9.12 22.12
C CYS A 768 -7.83 -8.37 20.92
N ASN A 769 -7.42 -8.74 19.69
CA ASN A 769 -7.95 -8.12 18.48
C ASN A 769 -9.43 -8.46 18.28
N LEU A 770 -9.84 -9.71 18.54
CA LEU A 770 -11.26 -10.09 18.52
C LEU A 770 -12.09 -9.31 19.56
N LEU A 771 -11.58 -9.13 20.78
CA LEU A 771 -12.28 -8.36 21.82
C LEU A 771 -12.36 -6.86 21.48
N GLU A 772 -11.37 -6.34 20.77
CA GLU A 772 -11.37 -4.97 20.23
C GLU A 772 -12.43 -4.81 19.13
N ASP A 773 -12.52 -5.76 18.19
CA ASP A 773 -13.53 -5.79 17.14
C ASP A 773 -14.95 -5.97 17.70
N LEU A 774 -15.10 -6.69 18.82
CA LEU A 774 -16.36 -6.81 19.56
C LEU A 774 -16.74 -5.54 20.34
N GLY A 775 -15.95 -4.46 20.25
CA GLY A 775 -16.26 -3.14 20.83
C GLY A 775 -15.59 -2.85 22.19
N GLY A 776 -14.67 -3.70 22.63
CA GLY A 776 -13.99 -3.59 23.93
C GLY A 776 -14.96 -3.66 25.12
N GLY A 777 -14.48 -3.40 26.34
CA GLY A 777 -15.30 -3.42 27.55
C GLY A 777 -16.34 -2.31 27.61
N SER A 778 -16.16 -1.24 26.83
CA SER A 778 -17.06 -0.07 26.83
C SER A 778 -18.33 -0.27 26.03
N ASN A 779 -18.24 -0.91 24.86
CA ASN A 779 -19.32 -1.08 23.89
C ASN A 779 -19.44 -2.54 23.42
N PHE A 780 -19.12 -3.50 24.30
CA PHE A 780 -19.08 -4.92 23.97
C PHE A 780 -20.41 -5.40 23.36
N ARG A 781 -20.38 -5.89 22.12
CA ARG A 781 -21.55 -6.43 21.44
C ARG A 781 -21.18 -7.54 20.45
N VAL A 782 -21.83 -8.70 20.59
CA VAL A 782 -21.81 -9.76 19.57
C VAL A 782 -22.79 -9.38 18.47
N ASN A 783 -22.29 -8.83 17.37
CA ASN A 783 -23.12 -8.45 16.23
C ASN A 783 -23.33 -9.63 15.27
N MET A 784 -24.51 -10.24 15.27
CA MET A 784 -24.82 -11.37 14.37
C MET A 784 -25.05 -10.94 12.91
N ASP A 785 -25.17 -9.64 12.65
CA ASP A 785 -25.23 -9.10 11.28
C ASP A 785 -23.84 -9.05 10.62
N ASP A 786 -22.77 -9.06 11.42
CA ASP A 786 -21.40 -9.14 10.94
C ASP A 786 -21.09 -10.58 10.52
N GLU A 787 -20.73 -10.79 9.25
CA GLU A 787 -20.50 -12.12 8.71
C GLU A 787 -19.32 -12.87 9.38
N VAL A 788 -18.30 -12.13 9.80
CA VAL A 788 -17.12 -12.69 10.48
C VAL A 788 -17.51 -13.15 11.88
N ILE A 789 -18.19 -12.29 12.65
CA ILE A 789 -18.65 -12.64 14.01
C ILE A 789 -19.65 -13.80 13.94
N ARG A 790 -20.62 -13.73 13.03
CA ARG A 790 -21.60 -14.82 12.80
C ARG A 790 -20.91 -16.14 12.45
N GLY A 791 -19.85 -16.10 11.63
CA GLY A 791 -19.06 -17.30 11.26
C GLY A 791 -18.26 -17.91 12.43
N LEU A 792 -17.91 -17.11 13.43
CA LEU A 792 -17.20 -17.56 14.64
C LEU A 792 -18.16 -18.13 15.71
N VAL A 793 -19.42 -17.71 15.71
CA VAL A 793 -20.40 -18.10 16.73
C VAL A 793 -20.96 -19.50 16.44
N ALA A 794 -20.53 -20.47 17.24
CA ALA A 794 -21.06 -21.84 17.13
C ALA A 794 -22.41 -22.04 17.83
N VAL A 795 -22.70 -21.26 18.89
CA VAL A 795 -23.94 -21.34 19.68
C VAL A 795 -24.37 -19.93 20.04
N TYR A 796 -25.62 -19.58 19.72
CA TYR A 796 -26.24 -18.30 20.07
C TYR A 796 -27.65 -18.55 20.63
N GLN A 797 -27.86 -18.27 21.92
CA GLN A 797 -29.17 -18.36 22.60
C GLN A 797 -29.94 -19.71 22.49
N GLY A 798 -29.33 -20.82 22.07
CA GLY A 798 -30.00 -22.11 21.88
C GLY A 798 -29.33 -22.95 20.77
N PRO A 799 -29.85 -24.16 20.43
CA PRO A 799 -29.29 -24.97 19.37
C PRO A 799 -29.45 -24.23 18.03
N PRO A 800 -28.37 -24.11 17.23
CA PRO A 800 -28.38 -23.30 16.02
C PRO A 800 -29.30 -23.90 14.95
N GLU A 801 -30.03 -23.05 14.24
CA GLU A 801 -30.52 -23.40 12.90
C GLU A 801 -29.30 -23.68 12.01
N LYS A 802 -29.33 -24.83 11.32
CA LYS A 802 -28.30 -25.18 10.34
C LYS A 802 -28.24 -24.08 9.27
N ALA A 803 -27.07 -23.49 9.09
CA ALA A 803 -26.77 -22.62 7.96
C ALA A 803 -26.97 -23.38 6.64
N GLY A 804 -28.10 -23.13 5.98
CA GLY A 804 -28.31 -23.44 4.58
C GLY A 804 -27.56 -22.40 3.75
N GLY A 805 -26.70 -22.85 2.84
CA GLY A 805 -25.94 -21.97 1.96
C GLY A 805 -26.86 -21.03 1.17
N ALA A 806 -26.69 -19.73 1.38
CA ALA A 806 -27.40 -18.69 0.64
C ALA A 806 -26.37 -17.78 -0.05
N PHE A 807 -25.70 -18.31 -1.07
CA PHE A 807 -24.84 -17.54 -1.98
C PHE A 807 -25.66 -16.75 -3.03
N ALA A 808 -26.92 -16.41 -2.76
CA ALA A 808 -27.85 -15.94 -3.80
C ALA A 808 -28.75 -14.76 -3.42
N GLN A 809 -28.63 -14.15 -2.23
CA GLN A 809 -29.64 -13.19 -1.76
C GLN A 809 -29.11 -11.87 -1.17
N ALA A 810 -27.86 -11.50 -1.45
CA ALA A 810 -27.27 -10.23 -1.03
C ALA A 810 -27.28 -9.14 -2.12
N LEU A 811 -28.04 -9.30 -3.21
CA LEU A 811 -28.02 -8.36 -4.33
C LEU A 811 -28.97 -7.15 -4.18
N ALA A 812 -29.60 -6.94 -3.03
CA ALA A 812 -30.82 -6.10 -2.95
C ALA A 812 -30.91 -5.08 -1.82
N SER A 813 -29.84 -4.77 -1.06
CA SER A 813 -29.97 -3.88 0.11
C SER A 813 -29.19 -2.58 0.09
N ASP A 814 -28.76 -2.11 -1.08
CA ASP A 814 -28.13 -0.80 -1.19
C ASP A 814 -29.20 0.23 -1.64
N ALA A 815 -30.01 0.68 -0.69
CA ALA A 815 -31.21 1.51 -0.95
C ALA A 815 -30.87 2.85 -1.65
N PHE A 816 -29.66 3.37 -1.45
CA PHE A 816 -29.16 4.56 -2.13
C PHE A 816 -28.74 4.26 -3.57
N PHE A 817 -28.05 3.15 -3.81
CA PHE A 817 -27.69 2.69 -5.15
C PHE A 817 -28.94 2.34 -5.97
N ALA A 818 -29.90 1.64 -5.38
CA ALA A 818 -31.20 1.36 -5.99
C ALA A 818 -31.97 2.64 -6.30
N MET A 819 -31.95 3.64 -5.40
CA MET A 819 -32.58 4.94 -5.65
C MET A 819 -31.88 5.72 -6.78
N CYS A 820 -30.55 5.75 -6.84
CA CYS A 820 -29.80 6.37 -7.93
C CYS A 820 -30.04 5.67 -9.27
N LEU A 821 -30.14 4.35 -9.28
CA LEU A 821 -30.43 3.57 -10.49
C LEU A 821 -31.87 3.77 -10.95
N VAL A 822 -32.83 3.87 -10.01
CA VAL A 822 -34.25 4.15 -10.29
C VAL A 822 -34.43 5.59 -10.77
N VAL A 823 -33.72 6.56 -10.18
CA VAL A 823 -33.74 7.97 -10.64
C VAL A 823 -33.06 8.11 -12.00
N ALA A 824 -31.92 7.47 -12.23
CA ALA A 824 -31.24 7.45 -13.53
C ALA A 824 -32.11 6.74 -14.59
N ALA A 825 -32.74 5.61 -14.26
CA ALA A 825 -33.66 4.91 -15.15
C ALA A 825 -34.96 5.69 -15.39
N ALA A 826 -35.46 6.45 -14.41
CA ALA A 826 -36.62 7.31 -14.57
C ALA A 826 -36.31 8.53 -15.43
N VAL A 827 -35.12 9.13 -15.29
CA VAL A 827 -34.63 10.24 -16.12
C VAL A 827 -34.35 9.77 -17.55
N VAL A 828 -33.70 8.62 -17.72
CA VAL A 828 -33.47 7.97 -19.03
C VAL A 828 -34.79 7.51 -19.66
N GLY A 829 -35.75 7.03 -18.87
CA GLY A 829 -37.09 6.65 -19.31
C GLY A 829 -37.94 7.84 -19.75
N LEU A 830 -37.90 8.97 -19.03
CA LEU A 830 -38.54 10.23 -19.45
C LEU A 830 -37.89 10.82 -20.71
N LEU A 831 -36.56 10.73 -20.82
CA LEU A 831 -35.79 11.22 -21.98
C LEU A 831 -35.90 10.28 -23.19
N GLY A 832 -36.17 8.99 -23.00
CA GLY A 832 -36.41 8.00 -24.06
C GLY A 832 -37.75 8.17 -24.79
N ILE A 833 -38.62 9.05 -24.30
CA ILE A 833 -39.84 9.50 -25.02
C ILE A 833 -39.48 10.56 -26.09
N VAL A 834 -38.31 11.21 -25.97
CA VAL A 834 -37.90 12.35 -26.82
C VAL A 834 -36.62 12.06 -27.63
N LEU A 835 -35.76 11.15 -27.19
CA LEU A 835 -34.44 10.89 -27.79
C LEU A 835 -34.39 9.57 -28.57
N ASP A 836 -33.62 9.56 -29.67
CA ASP A 836 -33.43 8.36 -30.50
C ASP A 836 -32.62 7.26 -29.78
N PRO A 837 -32.80 5.96 -30.09
CA PRO A 837 -32.16 4.85 -29.38
C PRO A 837 -30.62 4.89 -29.31
N MET A 838 -29.98 5.53 -30.30
CA MET A 838 -28.52 5.71 -30.32
C MET A 838 -28.05 6.80 -29.34
N GLU A 839 -28.87 7.83 -29.12
CA GLU A 839 -28.59 8.91 -28.18
C GLU A 839 -28.81 8.45 -26.75
N LEU A 840 -29.87 7.65 -26.53
CA LEU A 840 -30.11 6.96 -25.27
C LEU A 840 -28.92 6.08 -24.88
N LYS A 841 -28.33 5.35 -25.84
CA LYS A 841 -27.15 4.49 -25.62
C LYS A 841 -25.92 5.28 -25.17
N HIS A 842 -25.62 6.41 -25.82
CA HIS A 842 -24.45 7.23 -25.44
C HIS A 842 -24.66 7.99 -24.13
N LEU A 843 -25.87 8.49 -23.87
CA LEU A 843 -26.21 9.14 -22.60
C LEU A 843 -26.15 8.15 -21.43
N THR A 844 -26.58 6.90 -21.65
CA THR A 844 -26.49 5.83 -20.67
C THR A 844 -25.03 5.44 -20.40
N LEU A 845 -24.19 5.34 -21.45
CA LEU A 845 -22.74 5.12 -21.32
C LEU A 845 -22.04 6.26 -20.59
N LEU A 846 -22.41 7.51 -20.85
CA LEU A 846 -21.89 8.69 -20.17
C LEU A 846 -22.33 8.75 -18.70
N ALA A 847 -23.60 8.45 -18.41
CA ALA A 847 -24.10 8.40 -17.03
C ALA A 847 -23.42 7.29 -16.22
N LEU A 848 -23.25 6.10 -16.79
CA LEU A 848 -22.51 4.99 -16.18
C LEU A 848 -21.03 5.32 -16.00
N SER A 849 -20.36 5.96 -16.98
CA SER A 849 -18.95 6.33 -16.85
C SER A 849 -18.73 7.44 -15.82
N LEU A 850 -19.67 8.40 -15.68
CA LEU A 850 -19.64 9.43 -14.64
C LEU A 850 -19.90 8.86 -13.25
N ILE A 851 -20.83 7.89 -13.10
CA ILE A 851 -21.07 7.19 -11.83
C ILE A 851 -19.83 6.37 -11.44
N VAL A 852 -19.25 5.62 -12.38
CA VAL A 852 -18.01 4.87 -12.16
C VAL A 852 -16.86 5.83 -11.81
N GLY A 853 -16.69 6.93 -12.54
CA GLY A 853 -15.69 7.95 -12.27
C GLY A 853 -15.86 8.66 -10.92
N TYR A 854 -17.10 8.92 -10.49
CA TYR A 854 -17.43 9.52 -9.19
C TYR A 854 -17.12 8.57 -8.02
N TYR A 855 -17.50 7.28 -8.11
CA TYR A 855 -17.13 6.31 -7.09
C TYR A 855 -15.62 6.03 -7.07
N TRP A 856 -14.96 6.09 -8.23
CA TRP A 856 -13.51 5.91 -8.35
C TRP A 856 -12.73 7.12 -7.78
N ALA A 857 -13.18 8.36 -8.03
CA ALA A 857 -12.61 9.57 -7.46
C ALA A 857 -13.00 9.77 -5.97
N GLY A 858 -14.22 9.40 -5.58
CA GLY A 858 -14.71 9.47 -4.20
C GLY A 858 -13.97 8.49 -3.26
N PHE A 859 -13.63 7.29 -3.74
CA PHE A 859 -12.75 6.37 -3.00
C PHE A 859 -11.28 6.84 -2.98
N ALA A 860 -10.83 7.60 -3.98
CA ALA A 860 -9.50 8.20 -3.98
C ALA A 860 -9.38 9.37 -2.96
N VAL A 861 -10.46 10.11 -2.73
CA VAL A 861 -10.49 11.26 -1.80
C VAL A 861 -10.58 10.84 -0.32
N LEU A 862 -11.10 9.65 0.01
CA LEU A 862 -11.31 9.25 1.40
C LEU A 862 -10.27 8.29 2.02
N ALA A 863 -9.23 7.84 1.30
CA ALA A 863 -8.31 6.87 1.89
C ALA A 863 -6.80 6.97 1.58
N ILE A 864 -6.31 7.65 0.54
CA ILE A 864 -4.87 7.62 0.23
C ILE A 864 -4.43 8.91 -0.46
N ASN A 865 -4.03 9.92 0.31
CA ASN A 865 -3.81 11.25 -0.27
C ASN A 865 -2.59 11.40 -1.19
N ASN A 866 -1.60 10.48 -1.23
CA ASN A 866 -0.37 10.75 -2.01
C ASN A 866 0.09 9.64 -2.99
N PHE A 867 -0.35 8.39 -2.83
CA PHE A 867 0.29 7.25 -3.51
C PHE A 867 -0.54 6.61 -4.63
N LEU A 868 -1.84 6.40 -4.40
CA LEU A 868 -2.72 5.77 -5.39
C LEU A 868 -3.07 6.75 -6.52
N SER A 869 -3.26 8.03 -6.21
CA SER A 869 -3.51 9.09 -7.21
C SER A 869 -2.42 9.15 -8.28
N LEU A 870 -1.14 8.99 -7.89
CA LEU A 870 0.01 8.97 -8.80
C LEU A 870 0.02 7.72 -9.68
N VAL A 871 -0.38 6.56 -9.15
CA VAL A 871 -0.42 5.29 -9.90
C VAL A 871 -1.65 5.20 -10.81
N LEU A 872 -2.74 5.90 -10.49
CA LEU A 872 -3.96 6.02 -11.30
C LEU A 872 -3.79 7.08 -12.41
N GLU A 873 -3.02 8.13 -12.13
CA GLU A 873 -2.51 9.19 -13.02
C GLU A 873 -1.93 8.69 -14.35
N TYR A 874 -1.01 7.73 -14.27
CA TYR A 874 -0.34 7.19 -15.45
C TYR A 874 -1.23 6.28 -16.31
N GLY A 875 -2.28 5.68 -15.73
CA GLY A 875 -3.18 4.77 -16.43
C GLY A 875 -4.17 5.47 -17.37
N SER A 876 -4.65 6.66 -16.98
CA SER A 876 -5.60 7.46 -17.78
C SER A 876 -4.93 8.21 -18.93
N ALA A 877 -3.70 8.69 -18.74
CA ALA A 877 -2.89 9.32 -19.79
C ALA A 877 -2.59 8.38 -20.98
N LEU A 878 -2.55 7.07 -20.74
CA LEU A 878 -2.20 6.03 -21.71
C LEU A 878 -3.30 5.75 -22.75
N ILE A 879 -4.57 5.90 -22.39
CA ILE A 879 -5.71 5.58 -23.27
C ILE A 879 -5.98 6.71 -24.27
N SER A 880 -5.77 7.96 -23.85
CA SER A 880 -6.11 9.18 -24.62
C SER A 880 -5.08 9.52 -25.71
N GLY A 881 -3.81 9.15 -25.52
CA GLY A 881 -2.74 9.30 -26.53
C GLY A 881 -2.91 8.42 -27.77
N PHE A 882 -3.51 7.24 -27.59
CA PHE A 882 -3.76 6.24 -28.63
C PHE A 882 -4.84 6.71 -29.62
N THR A 883 -5.89 7.35 -29.11
CA THR A 883 -7.01 7.86 -29.90
C THR A 883 -6.56 9.01 -30.81
N LEU A 884 -5.62 9.86 -30.37
CA LEU A 884 -5.09 11.00 -31.13
C LEU A 884 -4.52 10.67 -32.50
N LEU A 885 -3.56 9.75 -32.57
CA LEU A 885 -2.74 9.62 -33.77
C LEU A 885 -3.47 8.86 -34.88
N ALA A 886 -4.32 7.90 -34.52
CA ALA A 886 -5.28 7.28 -35.44
C ALA A 886 -6.22 8.33 -36.04
N LEU A 887 -6.61 9.32 -35.25
CA LEU A 887 -7.50 10.39 -35.65
C LEU A 887 -6.78 11.52 -36.43
N ILE A 888 -5.53 11.88 -36.14
CA ILE A 888 -4.74 12.84 -36.97
C ILE A 888 -4.47 12.28 -38.38
N GLY A 889 -4.16 10.99 -38.51
CA GLY A 889 -4.00 10.36 -39.82
C GLY A 889 -5.31 10.39 -40.63
N THR A 890 -6.44 10.23 -39.94
CA THR A 890 -7.79 10.34 -40.54
C THR A 890 -8.16 11.80 -40.86
N PHE A 891 -7.75 12.75 -40.02
CA PHE A 891 -7.94 14.19 -40.19
C PHE A 891 -7.17 14.75 -41.38
N LEU A 892 -5.87 14.42 -41.51
CA LEU A 892 -5.03 14.84 -42.65
C LEU A 892 -5.46 14.18 -43.96
N ALA A 893 -5.99 12.95 -43.92
CA ALA A 893 -6.64 12.32 -45.06
C ALA A 893 -8.00 12.98 -45.42
N SER A 894 -8.74 13.50 -44.43
CA SER A 894 -10.05 14.17 -44.64
C SER A 894 -9.94 15.64 -45.07
N VAL A 895 -8.87 16.33 -44.68
CA VAL A 895 -8.59 17.71 -45.06
C VAL A 895 -7.68 17.68 -46.27
N ASN A 896 -8.28 17.67 -47.47
CA ASN A 896 -7.62 17.67 -48.77
C ASN A 896 -6.83 18.98 -49.07
N ILE A 897 -5.84 19.30 -48.24
CA ILE A 897 -4.89 20.42 -48.43
C ILE A 897 -3.57 19.92 -49.03
N ALA A 898 -3.24 18.63 -48.89
CA ALA A 898 -2.11 18.01 -49.59
C ALA A 898 -2.33 17.98 -51.13
N GLY A 899 -3.57 17.83 -51.59
CA GLY A 899 -3.91 17.84 -53.02
C GLY A 899 -3.83 19.21 -53.70
N LYS A 900 -3.80 20.32 -52.94
CA LYS A 900 -3.83 21.69 -53.51
C LYS A 900 -2.52 22.47 -53.39
N MET A 901 -1.55 22.04 -52.57
CA MET A 901 -0.27 22.73 -52.44
C MET A 901 0.95 21.96 -52.97
N GLY A 902 0.79 20.74 -53.48
CA GLY A 902 1.89 20.03 -54.18
C GLY A 902 3.14 19.80 -53.33
N ILE A 903 3.02 19.80 -51.99
CA ILE A 903 4.13 19.53 -51.07
C ILE A 903 4.08 18.05 -50.70
N SER A 904 4.85 17.23 -51.42
CA SER A 904 5.18 15.87 -51.03
C SER A 904 6.28 15.91 -49.96
N ASN A 905 5.92 15.95 -48.67
CA ASN A 905 6.74 15.42 -47.56
C ASN A 905 6.03 15.60 -46.21
N GLU A 906 5.39 14.54 -45.73
CA GLU A 906 4.81 14.42 -44.38
C GLU A 906 5.85 13.80 -43.44
N LYS A 907 6.67 14.58 -42.72
CA LYS A 907 7.78 14.02 -41.90
C LYS A 907 8.08 14.53 -40.47
N PRO A 908 7.56 15.64 -39.91
CA PRO A 908 8.01 16.02 -38.55
C PRO A 908 6.99 15.98 -37.38
N VAL A 909 5.72 15.60 -37.55
CA VAL A 909 4.68 15.96 -36.55
C VAL A 909 4.12 14.78 -35.71
N GLN A 910 4.38 13.53 -36.10
CA GLN A 910 3.93 12.33 -35.34
C GLN A 910 4.89 11.90 -34.21
N THR A 911 6.03 12.59 -34.10
CA THR A 911 7.13 12.28 -33.20
C THR A 911 6.73 12.47 -31.73
N VAL A 912 5.95 13.50 -31.40
CA VAL A 912 5.80 14.02 -30.03
C VAL A 912 4.90 13.16 -29.12
N ALA A 913 3.93 12.43 -29.66
CA ALA A 913 2.86 11.81 -28.86
C ALA A 913 3.17 10.40 -28.28
N HIS A 914 4.08 9.61 -28.86
CA HIS A 914 4.44 8.31 -28.24
C HIS A 914 5.56 8.42 -27.20
N HIS A 915 6.15 9.61 -26.99
CA HIS A 915 7.18 9.84 -25.96
C HIS A 915 6.66 9.64 -24.54
N ALA A 916 5.36 9.88 -24.31
CA ALA A 916 4.70 9.72 -23.01
C ALA A 916 4.43 8.27 -22.60
N TYR A 917 4.26 7.37 -23.58
CA TYR A 917 3.62 6.07 -23.42
C TYR A 917 4.44 5.07 -22.56
N LEU A 918 5.74 4.92 -22.83
CA LEU A 918 6.59 4.00 -22.06
C LEU A 918 7.45 4.70 -21.01
N GLY A 919 7.59 6.02 -21.13
CA GLY A 919 8.29 6.80 -20.13
C GLY A 919 7.57 6.79 -18.79
N GLY A 920 6.25 6.99 -18.79
CA GLY A 920 5.41 6.86 -17.59
C GLY A 920 5.38 5.43 -17.02
N PHE A 921 5.38 4.40 -17.88
CA PHE A 921 5.40 2.98 -17.46
C PHE A 921 6.71 2.60 -16.77
N PHE A 922 7.87 2.99 -17.32
CA PHE A 922 9.17 2.70 -16.72
C PHE A 922 9.42 3.53 -15.45
N VAL A 923 8.98 4.79 -15.41
CA VAL A 923 9.00 5.61 -14.18
C VAL A 923 8.16 4.95 -13.09
N THR A 924 6.94 4.52 -13.42
CA THR A 924 6.06 3.79 -12.49
C THR A 924 6.66 2.45 -12.06
N HIS A 925 7.25 1.68 -12.97
CA HIS A 925 7.90 0.40 -12.66
C HIS A 925 9.18 0.57 -11.81
N ARG A 926 9.97 1.62 -12.06
CA ARG A 926 11.17 1.95 -11.27
C ARG A 926 10.78 2.44 -9.88
N MET A 927 9.72 3.24 -9.75
CA MET A 927 9.13 3.63 -8.47
C MET A 927 8.58 2.41 -7.72
N LEU A 928 7.86 1.49 -8.38
CA LEU A 928 7.33 0.27 -7.76
C LEU A 928 8.43 -0.69 -7.29
N LYS A 929 9.55 -0.82 -8.02
CA LYS A 929 10.71 -1.61 -7.61
C LYS A 929 11.43 -1.07 -6.37
N MET A 930 11.31 0.22 -6.06
CA MET A 930 11.89 0.82 -4.85
C MET A 930 11.13 0.45 -3.57
N PHE A 931 9.94 -0.15 -3.69
CA PHE A 931 9.15 -0.67 -2.57
C PHE A 931 9.30 -2.19 -2.36
N GLN A 932 10.17 -2.86 -3.14
CA GLN A 932 10.43 -4.31 -3.05
C GLN A 932 11.63 -4.68 -2.15
N ILE A 933 11.83 -3.97 -1.04
CA ILE A 933 12.77 -4.40 0.02
C ILE A 933 12.06 -4.50 1.36
#